data_AF-A0A0L7T650-F1
#
_entry.id   AF-A0A0L7T650-F1
#
_cell.length_a   1.000
_cell.length_b   1.000
_cell.length_c   1.000
_cell.angle_alpha   90.00
_cell.angle_beta   90.00
_cell.angle_gamma   90.00
#
_symmetry.space_group_name_H-M   'P 1'
#
loop_
_entity.id
_entity.type
_entity.pdbx_description
1 polymer ?
#
loop_
_entity_poly.entity_id
_entity_poly.type
_entity_poly.pdbx_seq_one_letter_code
_entity_poly.pdbx_strand_id
1 'polypeptide(L)'
;SNLTVTPSINGVTLKTATIQQVADTSTGRVNDGAVVITTDNSIANGSAANQVSATVTDASGNPVPQMPVTFTLTGSATALGSATQLSDAQGVARLGFTNTVAETVTVKAATANGGNASAGAQFIADRDTASLNDSDLTVDGQNIVANGSNKATFTALVKDARGNPVPKMQVRWTTNSGTLGGNSSTTDADGKARITLTNTRAGNTQVTASVNGGAGINRLVNFIADGSNSGIGNGDLTRDKAEALADNVEIVTYSAIVKDVNGNPVNQQKVTWVTTLGTFPDGSTTATTDTDASGKATIALKSTRAGAVQVTATAGNGGTASAESVTFKANPATADVSGAVTVNKTLVTANGTDSALYSVTIKDANDNLVEGIDVIWTNSGVGEFNRADGISKTNASGVATMALKGTEAGIAKAAASVNSKPAVNAQDVTLKADESTAGIGNGDLTSDRNTALANGTAAITYTALVKDAKGNPVKNLRVSWATDRGTFANGNTTSTTDNNGKAVIALTSTQAGSATVTATPGTGSTATATPVSFTGDPATARLDSSNISVLPNRSIVANNVDQATYSALVKDVHDNPVAGVTVTWSTNNGTLAPANQSVTGQDGVATIRLTATAARVTQVSAKLGNTAAVNAPLVTFIGDQNTARINTGDLAVNKPSIVSNNVDVALFTAQVKDVNGNLLPGVAVSWQTDKGVVTGMAPLTDNDGKVTAQLKADIPGSATSPDSVARVTAKVGSATPTNAPDVALVVPPQSYRGTDITYTTTDAPKSAQMTISGRTGTVPGSIKVKVTITSPNTSLAWFSIVAPNNVEYMVKPMGTAQPEAEKTYTVTLPSGVSKSGVWKLKMDDTNSNNSSEHILKWNITL
;
A
#
# COMPACT_ATOMS: atom_id res chain seq x y z
N SER A 1 93.22 123.30 75.56
CA SER A 1 92.76 124.59 76.13
C SER A 1 93.97 125.49 76.40
N ASN A 2 93.79 126.81 76.58
CA ASN A 2 94.92 127.74 76.83
C ASN A 2 95.05 128.01 78.34
N LEU A 3 96.23 127.75 78.91
CA LEU A 3 96.59 128.07 80.29
C LEU A 3 97.58 129.24 80.29
N THR A 4 97.22 130.37 80.89
CA THR A 4 98.11 131.52 81.03
C THR A 4 98.85 131.44 82.37
N VAL A 5 100.19 131.46 82.31
CA VAL A 5 101.06 131.49 83.49
C VAL A 5 101.85 132.78 83.48
N THR A 6 101.68 133.57 84.53
CA THR A 6 102.38 134.85 84.70
C THR A 6 103.35 134.74 85.88
N PRO A 7 104.65 134.53 85.63
CA PRO A 7 105.62 134.43 86.72
C PRO A 7 105.97 135.81 87.29
N SER A 8 106.34 135.88 88.58
CA SER A 8 106.90 137.07 89.20
C SER A 8 108.15 136.74 90.00
N ILE A 9 109.12 137.67 90.05
CA ILE A 9 110.32 137.56 90.89
C ILE A 9 110.48 138.85 91.69
N ASN A 10 110.66 138.72 93.02
CA ASN A 10 110.70 139.83 93.98
C ASN A 10 109.52 140.82 93.82
N GLY A 11 108.33 140.30 93.51
CA GLY A 11 107.12 141.12 93.33
C GLY A 11 106.96 141.80 91.98
N VAL A 12 107.93 141.67 91.06
CA VAL A 12 107.80 142.16 89.67
C VAL A 12 107.23 141.07 88.78
N THR A 13 106.02 141.30 88.28
CA THR A 13 105.33 140.41 87.34
C THR A 13 106.00 140.46 85.97
N LEU A 14 106.44 139.31 85.48
CA LEU A 14 107.04 139.14 84.17
C LEU A 14 105.98 138.84 83.11
N LYS A 15 106.40 138.85 81.85
CA LYS A 15 105.55 138.61 80.70
C LYS A 15 104.84 137.26 80.83
N THR A 16 103.51 137.29 80.79
CA THR A 16 102.66 136.09 80.78
C THR A 16 103.02 135.21 79.58
N ALA A 17 103.28 133.93 79.87
CA ALA A 17 103.36 132.90 78.85
C ALA A 17 101.99 132.22 78.75
N THR A 18 101.43 132.15 77.55
CA THR A 18 100.27 131.32 77.28
C THR A 18 100.76 129.94 76.85
N ILE A 19 100.47 128.94 77.66
CA ILE A 19 100.72 127.54 77.36
C ILE A 19 99.46 127.00 76.67
N GLN A 20 99.60 126.61 75.40
CA GLN A 20 98.54 125.88 74.71
C GLN A 20 98.62 124.41 75.12
N GLN A 21 97.66 123.95 75.93
CA GLN A 21 97.47 122.51 76.12
C GLN A 21 96.79 121.96 74.88
N VAL A 22 97.53 121.16 74.15
CA VAL A 22 97.04 120.28 73.10
C VAL A 22 96.75 118.91 73.70
N ALA A 23 95.77 118.19 73.14
CA ALA A 23 95.50 116.82 73.56
C ALA A 23 96.74 115.94 73.32
N ASP A 24 96.97 114.98 74.20
CA ASP A 24 98.16 114.14 74.13
C ASP A 24 98.04 113.14 72.97
N THR A 25 98.73 113.46 71.88
CA THR A 25 98.76 112.60 70.69
C THR A 25 99.44 111.27 70.96
N SER A 26 100.40 111.19 71.89
CA SER A 26 101.13 109.94 72.18
C SER A 26 100.27 108.88 72.86
N THR A 27 99.18 109.28 73.53
CA THR A 27 98.20 108.38 74.17
C THR A 27 96.86 108.33 73.44
N GLY A 28 96.75 109.00 72.28
CA GLY A 28 95.54 109.03 71.48
C GLY A 28 95.14 107.64 70.95
N ARG A 29 93.99 107.14 71.40
CA ARG A 29 93.51 105.78 71.14
C ARG A 29 92.03 105.73 70.77
N VAL A 30 91.63 104.70 70.04
CA VAL A 30 90.21 104.36 69.85
C VAL A 30 89.80 103.40 70.96
N ASN A 31 88.91 103.85 71.86
CA ASN A 31 88.40 103.03 72.95
C ASN A 31 87.27 102.10 72.48
N ASP A 32 86.99 101.05 73.25
CA ASP A 32 85.86 100.18 72.96
C ASP A 32 84.54 100.96 72.95
N GLY A 33 83.64 100.64 72.02
CA GLY A 33 82.41 101.41 71.76
C GLY A 33 82.60 102.80 71.12
N ALA A 34 83.83 103.25 70.83
CA ALA A 34 84.09 104.54 70.18
C ALA A 34 83.95 104.51 68.65
N VAL A 35 83.61 103.35 68.07
CA VAL A 35 83.31 103.18 66.64
C VAL A 35 81.80 103.06 66.48
N VAL A 36 81.20 103.98 65.73
CA VAL A 36 79.76 104.08 65.53
C VAL A 36 79.46 104.10 64.04
N ILE A 37 78.57 103.23 63.58
CA ILE A 37 78.03 103.29 62.22
C ILE A 37 76.99 104.41 62.17
N THR A 38 77.27 105.44 61.37
CA THR A 38 76.43 106.64 61.23
C THR A 38 75.47 106.55 60.05
N THR A 39 75.71 105.64 59.11
CA THR A 39 74.79 105.28 58.03
C THR A 39 74.90 103.78 57.81
N ASP A 40 73.78 103.09 57.93
CA ASP A 40 73.69 101.62 57.93
C ASP A 40 72.56 101.12 57.02
N ASN A 41 72.57 99.84 56.67
CA ASN A 41 71.61 99.19 55.77
C ASN A 41 71.59 99.81 54.36
N SER A 42 72.72 100.34 53.89
CA SER A 42 72.84 100.76 52.49
C SER A 42 72.64 99.59 51.55
N ILE A 43 72.08 99.86 50.37
CA ILE A 43 71.93 98.84 49.33
C ILE A 43 73.33 98.38 48.90
N ALA A 44 73.52 97.06 48.74
CA ALA A 44 74.73 96.42 48.22
C ALA A 44 74.89 96.66 46.71
N ASN A 45 74.77 97.93 46.32
CA ASN A 45 75.16 98.40 45.03
C ASN A 45 76.49 99.11 45.19
N GLY A 46 77.50 98.93 44.36
CA GLY A 46 78.83 99.52 44.64
C GLY A 46 78.90 101.06 44.76
N SER A 47 77.77 101.78 44.80
CA SER A 47 77.63 103.23 44.92
C SER A 47 77.07 103.69 46.26
N ALA A 48 76.05 103.04 46.82
CA ALA A 48 75.44 103.43 48.09
C ALA A 48 76.40 103.14 49.26
N ALA A 49 76.63 104.14 50.11
CA ALA A 49 77.69 104.10 51.10
C ALA A 49 77.15 104.00 52.52
N ASN A 50 77.64 103.03 53.27
CA ASN A 50 77.61 103.10 54.72
C ASN A 50 78.71 104.07 55.20
N GLN A 51 78.51 104.65 56.37
CA GLN A 51 79.46 105.58 56.96
C GLN A 51 79.75 105.18 58.40
N VAL A 52 81.02 105.25 58.79
CA VAL A 52 81.48 105.01 60.16
C VAL A 52 82.18 106.25 60.69
N SER A 53 82.05 106.48 62.00
CA SER A 53 82.88 107.42 62.75
C SER A 53 83.63 106.70 63.87
N ALA A 54 84.90 107.03 64.05
CA ALA A 54 85.71 106.59 65.18
C ALA A 54 86.17 107.81 65.98
N THR A 55 85.86 107.84 67.27
CA THR A 55 86.30 108.91 68.17
C THR A 55 87.63 108.53 68.82
N VAL A 56 88.65 109.38 68.65
CA VAL A 56 89.96 109.25 69.26
C VAL A 56 90.04 110.17 70.47
N THR A 57 90.36 109.60 71.61
CA THR A 57 90.64 110.36 72.84
C THR A 57 92.00 110.01 73.42
N ASP A 58 92.61 110.95 74.13
CA ASP A 58 93.79 110.70 74.94
C ASP A 58 93.44 109.86 76.19
N ALA A 59 94.45 109.49 76.99
CA ALA A 59 94.23 108.69 78.21
C ALA A 59 93.30 109.38 79.24
N SER A 60 93.11 110.70 79.15
CA SER A 60 92.24 111.49 80.04
C SER A 60 90.83 111.72 79.47
N GLY A 61 90.55 111.20 78.27
CA GLY A 61 89.25 111.32 77.61
C GLY A 61 89.08 112.57 76.74
N ASN A 62 90.13 113.37 76.51
CA ASN A 62 90.03 114.55 75.65
C ASN A 62 90.11 114.15 74.17
N PRO A 63 89.32 114.78 73.27
CA PRO A 63 89.38 114.50 71.84
C PRO A 63 90.73 114.90 71.23
N VAL A 64 91.32 114.01 70.43
CA VAL A 64 92.63 114.23 69.82
C VAL A 64 92.46 114.55 68.33
N PRO A 65 92.65 115.82 67.89
CA PRO A 65 92.55 116.18 66.48
C PRO A 65 93.79 115.80 65.66
N GLN A 66 93.61 115.67 64.35
CA GLN A 66 94.66 115.35 63.37
C GLN A 66 95.38 114.02 63.63
N MET A 67 94.77 113.10 64.38
CA MET A 67 95.29 111.75 64.59
C MET A 67 94.94 110.86 63.39
N PRO A 68 95.91 110.17 62.77
CA PRO A 68 95.62 109.14 61.78
C PRO A 68 94.89 107.95 62.42
N VAL A 69 93.67 107.69 61.97
CA VAL A 69 92.88 106.51 62.29
C VAL A 69 92.81 105.63 61.05
N THR A 70 93.36 104.43 61.14
CA THR A 70 93.28 103.43 60.07
C THR A 70 92.07 102.55 60.29
N PHE A 71 91.18 102.53 59.30
CA PHE A 71 90.03 101.65 59.23
C PHE A 71 90.37 100.40 58.44
N THR A 72 89.87 99.26 58.91
CA THR A 72 89.93 97.98 58.21
C THR A 72 88.53 97.42 58.07
N LEU A 73 88.19 96.98 56.86
CA LEU A 73 86.88 96.44 56.50
C LEU A 73 87.02 94.94 56.25
N THR A 74 86.06 94.15 56.72
CA THR A 74 85.97 92.71 56.37
C THR A 74 85.14 92.48 55.11
N GLY A 75 85.19 91.27 54.57
CA GLY A 75 84.35 90.87 53.43
C GLY A 75 84.79 91.55 52.13
N SER A 76 83.82 91.97 51.33
CA SER A 76 84.03 92.57 50.01
C SER A 76 83.88 94.10 49.98
N ALA A 77 83.73 94.73 51.16
CA ALA A 77 83.53 96.17 51.25
C ALA A 77 84.77 96.97 50.84
N THR A 78 84.52 98.08 50.14
CA THR A 78 85.56 98.97 49.62
C THR A 78 85.45 100.36 50.27
N ALA A 79 86.56 100.85 50.80
CA ALA A 79 86.65 102.19 51.37
C ALA A 79 86.48 103.27 50.27
N LEU A 80 85.71 104.32 50.56
CA LEU A 80 85.60 105.50 49.70
C LEU A 80 86.75 106.46 50.02
N GLY A 81 87.85 106.29 49.30
CA GLY A 81 89.08 107.06 49.49
C GLY A 81 90.09 106.35 50.40
N SER A 82 90.93 107.12 51.09
CA SER A 82 91.96 106.57 51.98
C SER A 82 91.35 105.81 53.16
N ALA A 83 91.81 104.59 53.42
CA ALA A 83 91.41 103.84 54.62
C ALA A 83 91.97 104.46 55.92
N THR A 84 92.96 105.35 55.82
CA THR A 84 93.45 106.15 56.95
C THR A 84 92.91 107.56 56.86
N GLN A 85 92.18 107.98 57.88
CA GLN A 85 91.50 109.26 57.97
C GLN A 85 92.01 110.04 59.18
N LEU A 86 92.14 111.35 59.05
CA LEU A 86 92.54 112.20 60.17
C LEU A 86 91.32 112.54 61.02
N SER A 87 91.47 112.50 62.34
CA SER A 87 90.44 113.01 63.24
C SER A 87 90.25 114.52 63.12
N ASP A 88 89.02 114.99 63.22
CA ASP A 88 88.65 116.41 63.22
C ASP A 88 88.93 117.08 64.58
N ALA A 89 88.54 118.35 64.74
CA ALA A 89 88.73 119.12 65.97
C ALA A 89 88.04 118.49 67.21
N GLN A 90 87.08 117.59 66.98
CA GLN A 90 86.32 116.85 67.98
C GLN A 90 86.86 115.42 68.17
N GLY A 91 88.01 115.10 67.57
CA GLY A 91 88.64 113.79 67.68
C GLY A 91 87.96 112.73 66.82
N VAL A 92 87.06 113.09 65.90
CA VAL A 92 86.29 112.13 65.11
C VAL A 92 86.91 111.95 63.74
N ALA A 93 87.30 110.72 63.40
CA ALA A 93 87.66 110.32 62.05
C ALA A 93 86.46 109.62 61.38
N ARG A 94 86.22 109.88 60.09
CA ARG A 94 85.06 109.34 59.36
C ARG A 94 85.50 108.62 58.10
N LEU A 95 84.87 107.48 57.82
CA LEU A 95 85.07 106.74 56.57
C LEU A 95 83.72 106.36 55.96
N GLY A 96 83.52 106.70 54.69
CA GLY A 96 82.48 106.10 53.85
C GLY A 96 83.02 104.83 53.20
N PHE A 97 82.17 103.83 53.00
CA PHE A 97 82.53 102.59 52.30
C PHE A 97 81.31 102.01 51.60
N THR A 98 81.53 101.32 50.48
CA THR A 98 80.48 100.68 49.66
C THR A 98 80.70 99.18 49.59
N ASN A 99 79.69 98.43 49.16
CA ASN A 99 79.81 96.99 48.93
C ASN A 99 78.91 96.55 47.76
N THR A 100 79.30 95.48 47.07
CA THR A 100 78.48 94.81 46.05
C THR A 100 77.82 93.54 46.56
N VAL A 101 78.26 93.03 47.72
CA VAL A 101 77.69 91.85 48.38
C VAL A 101 76.82 92.28 49.54
N ALA A 102 75.61 91.74 49.63
CA ALA A 102 74.74 91.94 50.78
C ALA A 102 75.26 91.11 51.95
N GLU A 103 75.93 91.75 52.91
CA GLU A 103 76.57 91.11 54.05
C GLU A 103 76.73 92.07 55.23
N THR A 104 77.09 91.52 56.40
CA THR A 104 77.56 92.31 57.53
C THR A 104 79.06 92.58 57.39
N VAL A 105 79.42 93.85 57.25
CA VAL A 105 80.80 94.32 57.21
C VAL A 105 81.23 94.74 58.60
N THR A 106 82.24 94.08 59.16
CA THR A 106 82.88 94.54 60.40
C THR A 106 83.88 95.63 60.06
N VAL A 107 83.70 96.81 60.66
CA VAL A 107 84.57 97.97 60.50
C VAL A 107 85.39 98.15 61.75
N LYS A 108 86.70 97.94 61.67
CA LYS A 108 87.63 98.11 62.79
C LYS A 108 88.44 99.38 62.60
N ALA A 109 88.50 100.24 63.62
CA ALA A 109 89.31 101.45 63.64
C ALA A 109 90.43 101.33 64.67
N ALA A 110 91.63 101.78 64.31
CA ALA A 110 92.80 101.78 65.20
C ALA A 110 93.71 102.99 64.93
N THR A 111 94.42 103.45 65.94
CA THR A 111 95.54 104.40 65.79
C THR A 111 96.87 103.65 65.96
N ALA A 112 97.97 104.24 65.45
CA ALA A 112 99.31 103.67 65.65
C ALA A 112 99.73 103.63 67.13
N ASN A 113 99.15 104.49 67.96
CA ASN A 113 99.50 104.67 69.37
C ASN A 113 98.70 103.73 70.31
N GLY A 114 97.80 102.91 69.76
CA GLY A 114 97.09 101.86 70.50
C GLY A 114 95.56 102.03 70.53
N GLY A 115 94.86 101.01 71.04
CA GLY A 115 93.39 100.94 71.02
C GLY A 115 92.84 100.43 69.69
N ASN A 116 91.87 99.51 69.78
CA ASN A 116 91.09 99.09 68.63
C ASN A 116 89.66 98.81 69.07
N ALA A 117 88.71 99.23 68.24
CA ALA A 117 87.31 98.93 68.42
C ALA A 117 86.68 98.66 67.05
N SER A 118 85.53 97.99 67.07
CA SER A 118 84.84 97.61 65.85
C SER A 118 83.33 97.75 65.97
N ALA A 119 82.67 98.02 64.86
CA ALA A 119 81.21 97.95 64.73
C ALA A 119 80.83 97.19 63.45
N GLY A 120 79.68 96.53 63.46
CA GLY A 120 79.11 95.87 62.28
C GLY A 120 78.17 96.81 61.53
N ALA A 121 78.34 96.93 60.22
CA ALA A 121 77.44 97.64 59.31
C ALA A 121 76.84 96.64 58.31
N GLN A 122 75.53 96.69 58.09
CA GLN A 122 74.82 95.85 57.14
C GLN A 122 74.77 96.51 55.76
N PHE A 123 75.05 95.72 54.73
CA PHE A 123 74.60 95.99 53.36
C PHE A 123 73.45 95.07 53.02
N ILE A 124 72.35 95.62 52.50
CA ILE A 124 71.15 94.86 52.13
C ILE A 124 71.05 94.70 50.62
N ALA A 125 70.46 93.60 50.15
CA ALA A 125 70.25 93.38 48.72
C ALA A 125 69.29 94.41 48.11
N ASP A 126 69.46 94.71 46.82
CA ASP A 126 68.65 95.68 46.11
C ASP A 126 67.28 95.10 45.74
N ARG A 127 66.23 95.58 46.44
CA ARG A 127 64.86 95.10 46.24
C ARG A 127 64.25 95.55 44.91
N ASP A 128 64.68 96.66 44.35
CA ASP A 128 64.10 97.23 43.13
C ASP A 128 64.60 96.49 41.89
N THR A 129 65.84 95.97 41.95
CA THR A 129 66.43 95.13 40.90
C THR A 129 66.22 93.63 41.10
N ALA A 130 65.39 93.24 42.07
CA ALA A 130 65.06 91.84 42.34
C ALA A 130 64.39 91.18 41.12
N SER A 131 64.93 90.03 40.72
CA SER A 131 64.52 89.30 39.52
C SER A 131 64.57 87.79 39.75
N LEU A 132 63.97 87.05 38.82
CA LEU A 132 64.02 85.60 38.74
C LEU A 132 64.52 85.19 37.37
N ASN A 133 65.53 84.32 37.33
CA ASN A 133 65.94 83.65 36.10
C ASN A 133 65.32 82.25 36.03
N ASP A 134 65.40 81.65 34.84
CA ASP A 134 64.92 80.30 34.59
C ASP A 134 65.52 79.29 35.61
N SER A 135 66.85 79.28 35.79
CA SER A 135 67.54 78.38 36.74
C SER A 135 67.21 78.61 38.21
N ASP A 136 66.60 79.74 38.55
CA ASP A 136 66.27 80.12 39.93
C ASP A 136 64.91 79.57 40.39
N LEU A 137 64.13 78.96 39.49
CA LEU A 137 62.89 78.26 39.82
C LEU A 137 63.09 76.74 39.71
N THR A 138 62.93 76.04 40.84
CA THR A 138 63.09 74.58 40.94
C THR A 138 61.85 73.91 41.54
N VAL A 139 61.66 72.63 41.26
CA VAL A 139 60.62 71.78 41.88
C VAL A 139 61.25 70.51 42.45
N ASP A 140 60.77 70.04 43.59
CA ASP A 140 61.32 68.92 44.37
C ASP A 140 61.02 67.52 43.79
N GLY A 141 60.17 67.42 42.78
CA GLY A 141 59.86 66.16 42.09
C GLY A 141 59.36 66.39 40.67
N GLN A 142 59.55 65.37 39.82
CA GLN A 142 59.12 65.41 38.42
C GLN A 142 57.80 64.66 38.18
N ASN A 143 57.55 63.57 38.91
CA ASN A 143 56.33 62.76 38.82
C ASN A 143 55.65 62.69 40.18
N ILE A 144 54.44 63.25 40.29
CA ILE A 144 53.69 63.33 41.55
C ILE A 144 52.33 62.63 41.35
N VAL A 145 51.90 61.82 42.32
CA VAL A 145 50.60 61.13 42.22
C VAL A 145 49.46 62.16 42.29
N ALA A 146 48.51 62.08 41.35
CA ALA A 146 47.36 62.98 41.21
C ALA A 146 46.20 62.64 42.17
N ASN A 147 46.49 62.52 43.47
CA ASN A 147 45.48 62.15 44.49
C ASN A 147 44.97 63.36 45.30
N GLY A 148 45.36 64.58 44.95
CA GLY A 148 45.01 65.80 45.69
C GLY A 148 45.72 65.99 47.04
N SER A 149 46.48 64.99 47.50
CA SER A 149 47.20 65.02 48.78
C SER A 149 48.72 65.15 48.61
N ASN A 150 49.30 64.42 47.66
CA ASN A 150 50.70 64.52 47.28
C ASN A 150 51.00 65.91 46.70
N LYS A 151 52.13 66.49 47.12
CA LYS A 151 52.50 67.86 46.81
C LYS A 151 53.78 67.91 45.99
N ALA A 152 53.81 68.82 45.02
CA ALA A 152 55.04 69.35 44.45
C ALA A 152 55.38 70.66 45.14
N THR A 153 56.62 70.85 45.57
CA THR A 153 57.10 72.11 46.17
C THR A 153 57.98 72.86 45.19
N PHE A 154 57.53 74.04 44.79
CA PHE A 154 58.30 74.96 43.96
C PHE A 154 59.09 75.92 44.85
N THR A 155 60.36 76.13 44.52
CA THR A 155 61.25 77.08 45.21
C THR A 155 61.76 78.11 44.19
N ALA A 156 61.49 79.38 44.44
CA ALA A 156 62.01 80.51 43.67
C ALA A 156 63.11 81.22 44.46
N LEU A 157 64.31 81.30 43.90
CA LEU A 157 65.46 82.01 44.46
C LEU A 157 65.54 83.42 43.86
N VAL A 158 65.05 84.43 44.58
CA VAL A 158 65.06 85.81 44.10
C VAL A 158 66.42 86.44 44.36
N LYS A 159 67.01 87.01 43.32
CA LYS A 159 68.30 87.71 43.37
C LYS A 159 68.18 89.13 42.84
N ASP A 160 68.99 90.04 43.37
CA ASP A 160 69.15 91.38 42.79
C ASP A 160 70.04 91.34 41.53
N ALA A 161 70.23 92.48 40.86
CA ALA A 161 71.05 92.55 39.64
C ALA A 161 72.53 92.16 39.83
N ARG A 162 73.01 92.03 41.08
CA ARG A 162 74.37 91.55 41.40
C ARG A 162 74.41 90.10 41.86
N GLY A 163 73.28 89.41 41.87
CA GLY A 163 73.18 88.03 42.30
C GLY A 163 73.02 87.86 43.82
N ASN A 164 72.83 88.94 44.59
CA ASN A 164 72.60 88.84 46.02
C ASN A 164 71.19 88.30 46.28
N PRO A 165 71.00 87.31 47.17
CA PRO A 165 69.67 86.86 47.55
C PRO A 165 68.86 87.98 48.21
N VAL A 166 67.60 88.16 47.79
CA VAL A 166 66.75 89.25 48.28
C VAL A 166 65.74 88.73 49.30
N PRO A 167 65.90 89.00 50.61
CA PRO A 167 64.95 88.56 51.63
C PRO A 167 63.70 89.44 51.68
N LYS A 168 62.60 88.87 52.22
CA LYS A 168 61.32 89.58 52.42
C LYS A 168 60.68 90.13 51.13
N MET A 169 60.95 89.49 49.99
CA MET A 169 60.39 89.81 48.68
C MET A 169 59.15 88.96 48.38
N GLN A 170 58.09 89.56 47.84
CA GLN A 170 56.89 88.82 47.45
C GLN A 170 57.08 88.19 46.05
N VAL A 171 56.91 86.87 45.97
CA VAL A 171 56.82 86.12 44.72
C VAL A 171 55.36 85.78 44.49
N ARG A 172 54.83 86.10 43.29
CA ARG A 172 53.49 85.73 42.85
C ARG A 172 53.53 84.42 42.10
N TRP A 173 52.51 83.58 42.33
CA TRP A 173 52.42 82.24 41.77
C TRP A 173 51.10 82.07 41.02
N THR A 174 51.16 81.45 39.84
CA THR A 174 49.98 80.98 39.11
C THR A 174 50.22 79.57 38.58
N THR A 175 49.13 78.86 38.26
CA THR A 175 49.20 77.52 37.69
C THR A 175 48.14 77.37 36.60
N ASN A 176 48.41 76.54 35.58
CA ASN A 176 47.42 76.23 34.54
C ASN A 176 46.45 75.10 34.96
N SER A 177 46.78 74.33 36.01
CA SER A 177 45.99 73.23 36.54
C SER A 177 46.34 72.97 38.02
N GLY A 178 45.50 72.21 38.73
CA GLY A 178 45.72 71.91 40.15
C GLY A 178 45.44 73.09 41.08
N THR A 179 45.88 72.97 42.33
CA THR A 179 45.63 73.94 43.40
C THR A 179 46.94 74.32 44.10
N LEU A 180 47.27 75.60 44.08
CA LEU A 180 48.41 76.15 44.82
C LEU A 180 48.05 76.39 46.29
N GLY A 181 49.04 76.30 47.18
CA GLY A 181 48.89 76.62 48.61
C GLY A 181 48.64 78.10 48.93
N GLY A 182 48.58 78.95 47.90
CA GLY A 182 48.42 80.40 47.97
C GLY A 182 48.71 81.06 46.62
N ASN A 183 48.43 82.36 46.48
CA ASN A 183 48.72 83.14 45.27
C ASN A 183 50.06 83.89 45.32
N SER A 184 50.71 83.88 46.49
CA SER A 184 52.01 84.50 46.71
C SER A 184 52.71 83.87 47.90
N SER A 185 54.04 84.01 47.96
CA SER A 185 54.85 83.68 49.12
C SER A 185 55.97 84.71 49.27
N THR A 186 56.54 84.82 50.46
CA THR A 186 57.62 85.77 50.74
C THR A 186 58.97 85.05 50.84
N THR A 187 60.04 85.66 50.34
CA THR A 187 61.39 85.08 50.42
C THR A 187 61.93 85.11 51.85
N ASP A 188 62.62 84.03 52.23
CA ASP A 188 63.37 83.89 53.48
C ASP A 188 64.71 84.68 53.44
N ALA A 189 65.54 84.52 54.47
CA ALA A 189 66.85 85.20 54.56
C ALA A 189 67.80 84.84 53.41
N ASP A 190 67.63 83.66 52.81
CA ASP A 190 68.42 83.16 51.68
C ASP A 190 67.80 83.53 50.32
N GLY A 191 66.82 84.44 50.30
CA GLY A 191 66.12 84.86 49.08
C GLY A 191 65.18 83.80 48.50
N LYS A 192 64.83 82.74 49.25
CA LYS A 192 63.99 81.64 48.73
C LYS A 192 62.54 81.78 49.15
N ALA A 193 61.66 81.76 48.17
CA ALA A 193 60.21 81.70 48.33
C ALA A 193 59.70 80.31 47.91
N ARG A 194 58.80 79.71 48.70
CA ARG A 194 58.29 78.35 48.44
C ARG A 194 56.77 78.33 48.34
N ILE A 195 56.24 77.53 47.41
CA ILE A 195 54.81 77.25 47.27
C ILE A 195 54.58 75.76 46.98
N THR A 196 53.49 75.19 47.47
CA THR A 196 53.10 73.81 47.16
C THR A 196 51.98 73.78 46.13
N LEU A 197 51.97 72.74 45.29
CA LEU A 197 50.92 72.45 44.31
C LEU A 197 50.39 71.01 44.54
N THR A 198 49.07 70.85 44.60
CA THR A 198 48.39 69.54 44.52
C THR A 198 47.56 69.46 43.24
N ASN A 199 47.26 68.25 42.77
CA ASN A 199 46.35 68.04 41.64
C ASN A 199 45.61 66.70 41.80
N THR A 200 44.38 66.64 41.29
CA THR A 200 43.59 65.39 41.15
C THR A 200 43.53 64.90 39.71
N ARG A 201 44.01 65.71 38.76
CA ARG A 201 44.08 65.37 37.34
C ARG A 201 45.51 65.04 36.93
N ALA A 202 45.70 63.90 36.29
CA ALA A 202 46.98 63.52 35.72
C ALA A 202 47.34 64.37 34.48
N GLY A 203 48.63 64.56 34.24
CA GLY A 203 49.22 65.30 33.14
C GLY A 203 50.21 66.38 33.59
N ASN A 204 50.87 66.97 32.60
CA ASN A 204 51.80 68.08 32.82
C ASN A 204 51.07 69.32 33.34
N THR A 205 51.50 69.79 34.51
CA THR A 205 51.02 71.02 35.14
C THR A 205 52.16 72.04 35.17
N GLN A 206 51.86 73.28 34.79
CA GLN A 206 52.81 74.38 34.73
C GLN A 206 52.55 75.36 35.88
N VAL A 207 53.60 75.67 36.64
CA VAL A 207 53.59 76.76 37.63
C VAL A 207 54.43 77.91 37.11
N THR A 208 53.89 79.11 37.23
CA THR A 208 54.56 80.37 36.87
C THR A 208 54.88 81.15 38.13
N ALA A 209 56.12 81.59 38.29
CA ALA A 209 56.57 82.48 39.36
C ALA A 209 56.95 83.85 38.79
N SER A 210 56.56 84.94 39.45
CA SER A 210 56.99 86.29 39.07
C SER A 210 57.28 87.16 40.28
N VAL A 211 58.21 88.11 40.11
CA VAL A 211 58.62 89.10 41.11
C VAL A 211 58.64 90.49 40.46
N ASN A 212 58.33 91.53 41.24
CA ASN A 212 58.33 92.94 40.79
C ASN A 212 57.54 93.24 39.49
N GLY A 213 56.53 92.43 39.15
CA GLY A 213 55.79 92.59 37.90
C GLY A 213 56.59 92.25 36.63
N GLY A 214 57.77 91.64 36.78
CA GLY A 214 58.54 91.10 35.67
C GLY A 214 57.88 89.89 35.00
N ALA A 215 58.49 89.43 33.91
CA ALA A 215 58.01 88.26 33.17
C ALA A 215 57.94 87.02 34.09
N GLY A 216 56.89 86.22 33.93
CA GLY A 216 56.74 84.97 34.65
C GLY A 216 57.71 83.90 34.16
N ILE A 217 58.38 83.23 35.10
CA ILE A 217 59.23 82.06 34.84
C ILE A 217 58.40 80.80 35.06
N ASN A 218 58.45 79.87 34.10
CA ASN A 218 57.63 78.68 34.10
C ASN A 218 58.42 77.42 34.48
N ARG A 219 57.82 76.55 35.28
CA ARG A 219 58.29 75.18 35.51
C ARG A 219 57.18 74.17 35.40
N LEU A 220 57.49 73.05 34.75
CA LEU A 220 56.59 71.92 34.61
C LEU A 220 56.82 70.91 35.72
N VAL A 221 55.74 70.27 36.15
CA VAL A 221 55.74 69.03 36.92
C VAL A 221 54.71 68.09 36.29
N ASN A 222 54.99 66.80 36.23
CA ASN A 222 54.05 65.81 35.72
C ASN A 222 53.27 65.19 36.89
N PHE A 223 51.94 65.30 36.85
CA PHE A 223 51.09 64.53 37.75
C PHE A 223 50.73 63.20 37.09
N ILE A 224 50.97 62.07 37.75
CA ILE A 224 50.64 60.73 37.26
C ILE A 224 49.40 60.19 37.95
N ALA A 225 48.61 59.37 37.26
CA ALA A 225 47.45 58.70 37.86
C ALA A 225 47.87 57.78 39.01
N ASP A 226 46.97 57.60 39.98
CA ASP A 226 47.23 56.72 41.12
C ASP A 226 46.99 55.25 40.76
N GLY A 227 48.07 54.54 40.44
CA GLY A 227 47.98 53.11 40.13
C GLY A 227 47.38 52.30 41.27
N SER A 228 47.66 52.64 42.54
CA SER A 228 47.31 51.82 43.70
C SER A 228 45.80 51.66 43.92
N ASN A 229 44.99 52.59 43.41
CA ASN A 229 43.53 52.56 43.51
C ASN A 229 42.84 52.39 42.13
N SER A 230 43.59 51.91 41.14
CA SER A 230 43.09 51.73 39.79
C SER A 230 42.11 50.55 39.65
N GLY A 231 41.18 50.69 38.72
CA GLY A 231 40.22 49.64 38.37
C GLY A 231 39.64 49.79 36.96
N ILE A 232 38.83 48.81 36.56
CA ILE A 232 38.09 48.83 35.30
C ILE A 232 36.63 49.13 35.63
N GLY A 233 36.14 50.29 35.18
CA GLY A 233 34.77 50.73 35.43
C GLY A 233 33.74 49.99 34.59
N ASN A 234 32.45 50.22 34.91
CA ASN A 234 31.37 49.73 34.07
C ASN A 234 31.44 50.40 32.68
N GLY A 235 31.40 49.61 31.61
CA GLY A 235 31.55 50.09 30.23
C GLY A 235 32.99 50.34 29.79
N ASP A 236 33.97 50.22 30.67
CA ASP A 236 35.39 50.38 30.31
C ASP A 236 36.02 49.08 29.77
N LEU A 237 35.28 47.97 29.79
CA LEU A 237 35.63 46.72 29.10
C LEU A 237 34.67 46.48 27.93
N THR A 238 35.23 46.46 26.72
CA THR A 238 34.48 46.32 25.46
C THR A 238 35.04 45.21 24.59
N ARG A 239 34.24 44.78 23.61
CA ARG A 239 34.67 43.88 22.52
C ARG A 239 34.31 44.48 21.17
N ASP A 240 35.06 44.14 20.14
CA ASP A 240 34.85 44.64 18.77
C ASP A 240 33.66 44.01 18.04
N LYS A 241 33.27 42.78 18.39
CA LYS A 241 32.08 42.09 17.83
C LYS A 241 31.44 41.10 18.79
N ALA A 242 30.16 40.81 18.55
CA ALA A 242 29.36 39.90 19.38
C ALA A 242 29.42 38.43 18.94
N GLU A 243 29.88 38.15 17.72
CA GLU A 243 29.96 36.80 17.15
C GLU A 243 31.25 36.65 16.32
N ALA A 244 31.80 35.44 16.26
CA ALA A 244 32.96 35.07 15.46
C ALA A 244 32.91 33.58 15.07
N LEU A 245 33.65 33.16 14.05
CA LEU A 245 33.79 31.76 13.68
C LEU A 245 34.78 31.03 14.60
N ALA A 246 34.43 29.79 14.97
CA ALA A 246 35.26 28.87 15.74
C ALA A 246 36.31 28.18 14.85
N ASP A 247 37.03 28.94 14.03
CA ASP A 247 37.97 28.44 13.02
C ASP A 247 39.46 28.66 13.37
N ASN A 248 39.75 29.20 14.56
CA ASN A 248 41.08 29.62 15.01
C ASN A 248 41.76 30.70 14.13
N VAL A 249 41.02 31.30 13.21
CA VAL A 249 41.49 32.37 12.31
C VAL A 249 40.83 33.67 12.71
N GLU A 250 39.51 33.67 12.87
CA GLU A 250 38.74 34.86 13.23
C GLU A 250 39.02 35.28 14.68
N ILE A 251 39.38 36.56 14.84
CA ILE A 251 39.79 37.15 16.12
C ILE A 251 38.67 38.02 16.66
N VAL A 252 38.41 37.94 17.96
CA VAL A 252 37.64 38.92 18.74
C VAL A 252 38.63 39.74 19.58
N THR A 253 38.58 41.06 19.47
CA THR A 253 39.46 41.97 20.20
C THR A 253 38.73 42.57 21.40
N TYR A 254 39.29 42.39 22.58
CA TYR A 254 38.82 43.01 23.82
C TYR A 254 39.68 44.22 24.17
N SER A 255 39.05 45.24 24.76
CA SER A 255 39.70 46.48 25.18
C SER A 255 39.21 46.90 26.56
N ALA A 256 40.13 47.03 27.51
CA ALA A 256 39.90 47.51 28.87
C ALA A 256 40.54 48.88 29.06
N ILE A 257 39.82 49.83 29.67
CA ILE A 257 40.37 51.11 30.11
C ILE A 257 40.51 51.07 31.64
N VAL A 258 41.73 51.23 32.12
CA VAL A 258 42.04 51.27 33.56
C VAL A 258 42.18 52.72 34.00
N LYS A 259 41.39 53.09 35.01
CA LYS A 259 41.38 54.44 35.59
C LYS A 259 41.61 54.37 37.10
N ASP A 260 42.22 55.41 37.65
CA ASP A 260 42.24 55.65 39.10
C ASP A 260 40.86 56.13 39.60
N VAL A 261 40.69 56.27 40.92
CA VAL A 261 39.40 56.72 41.52
C VAL A 261 38.99 58.14 41.10
N ASN A 262 39.93 58.95 40.60
CA ASN A 262 39.68 60.30 40.10
C ASN A 262 39.36 60.29 38.60
N GLY A 263 39.31 59.12 37.97
CA GLY A 263 39.02 58.94 36.54
C GLY A 263 40.23 59.17 35.63
N ASN A 264 41.44 59.27 36.16
CA ASN A 264 42.64 59.43 35.36
C ASN A 264 43.08 58.09 34.76
N PRO A 265 43.44 58.03 33.47
CA PRO A 265 43.97 56.80 32.86
C PRO A 265 45.32 56.41 33.47
N VAL A 266 45.47 55.15 33.84
CA VAL A 266 46.70 54.63 34.45
C VAL A 266 47.54 53.97 33.37
N ASN A 267 48.72 54.51 33.08
CA ASN A 267 49.68 53.98 32.12
C ASN A 267 50.50 52.83 32.74
N GLN A 268 50.89 51.84 31.93
CA GLN A 268 51.70 50.67 32.33
C GLN A 268 51.10 49.85 33.49
N GLN A 269 49.78 49.89 33.65
CA GLN A 269 49.07 49.06 34.61
C GLN A 269 48.83 47.68 34.00
N LYS A 270 49.28 46.65 34.69
CA LYS A 270 49.02 45.26 34.29
C LYS A 270 47.52 44.95 34.36
N VAL A 271 47.00 44.33 33.31
CA VAL A 271 45.65 43.79 33.20
C VAL A 271 45.75 42.28 32.96
N THR A 272 45.12 41.49 33.83
CA THR A 272 45.01 40.03 33.68
C THR A 272 43.69 39.68 33.03
N TRP A 273 43.76 38.94 31.93
CA TRP A 273 42.63 38.49 31.13
C TRP A 273 42.37 37.02 31.39
N VAL A 274 41.12 36.64 31.57
CA VAL A 274 40.67 35.26 31.71
C VAL A 274 39.53 35.02 30.74
N THR A 275 39.53 33.88 30.06
CA THR A 275 38.45 33.46 29.17
C THR A 275 37.87 32.11 29.60
N THR A 276 36.55 31.93 29.42
CA THR A 276 35.88 30.64 29.65
C THR A 276 35.98 29.68 28.46
N LEU A 277 36.29 30.19 27.26
CA LEU A 277 36.36 29.44 26.01
C LEU A 277 37.39 30.08 25.06
N GLY A 278 38.02 29.27 24.21
CA GLY A 278 39.05 29.75 23.30
C GLY A 278 40.37 30.03 24.02
N THR A 279 41.29 30.68 23.31
CA THR A 279 42.66 30.93 23.76
C THR A 279 43.12 32.32 23.33
N PHE A 280 43.91 32.94 24.19
CA PHE A 280 44.66 34.16 23.90
C PHE A 280 45.85 33.87 22.95
N PRO A 281 46.60 34.89 22.47
CA PRO A 281 47.62 34.70 21.45
C PRO A 281 48.79 33.79 21.86
N ASP A 282 48.99 33.60 23.17
CA ASP A 282 49.97 32.68 23.75
C ASP A 282 49.45 31.23 23.89
N GLY A 283 48.21 30.96 23.45
CA GLY A 283 47.55 29.67 23.57
C GLY A 283 46.92 29.40 24.95
N SER A 284 46.98 30.36 25.87
CA SER A 284 46.46 30.22 27.24
C SER A 284 45.00 30.68 27.37
N THR A 285 44.32 30.23 28.43
CA THR A 285 43.03 30.80 28.88
C THR A 285 43.21 31.96 29.85
N THR A 286 44.46 32.28 30.22
CA THR A 286 44.84 33.43 31.05
C THR A 286 46.07 34.11 30.47
N ALA A 287 46.01 35.42 30.27
CA ALA A 287 47.12 36.21 29.72
C ALA A 287 47.18 37.59 30.37
N THR A 288 48.29 38.31 30.23
CA THR A 288 48.44 39.67 30.78
C THR A 288 48.88 40.65 29.72
N THR A 289 48.33 41.86 29.75
CA THR A 289 48.82 43.01 28.95
C THR A 289 48.97 44.24 29.82
N ASP A 290 49.77 45.20 29.38
CA ASP A 290 49.94 46.48 30.08
C ASP A 290 49.14 47.57 29.38
N THR A 291 48.62 48.52 30.14
CA THR A 291 47.92 49.68 29.57
C THR A 291 48.88 50.65 28.90
N ASP A 292 48.41 51.27 27.83
CA ASP A 292 49.10 52.39 27.18
C ASP A 292 48.90 53.73 27.93
N ALA A 293 49.42 54.83 27.37
CA ALA A 293 49.31 56.16 27.97
C ALA A 293 47.86 56.68 28.09
N SER A 294 46.90 56.07 27.38
CA SER A 294 45.46 56.35 27.50
C SER A 294 44.76 55.44 28.51
N GLY A 295 45.52 54.60 29.23
CA GLY A 295 45.00 53.63 30.18
C GLY A 295 44.39 52.41 29.50
N LYS A 296 44.59 52.22 28.20
CA LYS A 296 43.95 51.17 27.42
C LYS A 296 44.85 49.94 27.31
N ALA A 297 44.30 48.77 27.63
CA ALA A 297 44.91 47.47 27.38
C ALA A 297 44.02 46.67 26.42
N THR A 298 44.61 46.01 25.43
CA THR A 298 43.87 45.20 24.45
C THR A 298 44.37 43.76 24.43
N ILE A 299 43.49 42.83 24.07
CA ILE A 299 43.85 41.42 23.84
C ILE A 299 42.99 40.80 22.75
N ALA A 300 43.58 39.90 21.97
CA ALA A 300 42.89 39.13 20.94
C ALA A 300 42.50 37.74 21.45
N LEU A 301 41.32 37.25 21.10
CA LEU A 301 40.83 35.92 21.44
C LEU A 301 40.43 35.16 20.16
N LYS A 302 40.81 33.88 20.10
CA LYS A 302 40.42 32.94 19.05
C LYS A 302 39.83 31.68 19.67
N SER A 303 39.05 30.91 18.91
CA SER A 303 38.54 29.61 19.37
C SER A 303 38.47 28.61 18.21
N THR A 304 38.69 27.33 18.50
CA THR A 304 38.32 26.18 17.65
C THR A 304 36.98 25.57 18.07
N ARG A 305 36.46 25.95 19.23
CA ARG A 305 35.21 25.42 19.81
C ARG A 305 34.11 26.46 19.71
N ALA A 306 32.97 26.06 19.17
CA ALA A 306 31.76 26.87 19.17
C ALA A 306 31.15 26.93 20.57
N GLY A 307 30.57 28.08 20.91
CA GLY A 307 29.93 28.33 22.20
C GLY A 307 30.00 29.78 22.63
N ALA A 308 29.23 30.09 23.67
CA ALA A 308 29.31 31.38 24.35
C ALA A 308 30.62 31.49 25.14
N VAL A 309 31.26 32.63 25.05
CA VAL A 309 32.48 32.97 25.77
C VAL A 309 32.28 34.21 26.62
N GLN A 310 32.82 34.14 27.83
CA GLN A 310 32.91 35.24 28.76
C GLN A 310 34.38 35.57 28.97
N VAL A 311 34.76 36.83 28.70
CA VAL A 311 36.09 37.36 29.01
C VAL A 311 35.99 38.29 30.20
N THR A 312 36.89 38.10 31.15
CA THR A 312 37.04 38.92 32.35
C THR A 312 38.42 39.56 32.34
N ALA A 313 38.48 40.85 32.65
CA ALA A 313 39.72 41.62 32.80
C ALA A 313 39.84 42.09 34.25
N THR A 314 41.04 41.95 34.82
CA THR A 314 41.36 42.34 36.19
C THR A 314 42.56 43.28 36.17
N ALA A 315 42.38 44.53 36.59
CA ALA A 315 43.51 45.43 36.82
C ALA A 315 44.36 44.89 37.97
N GLY A 316 45.68 45.13 37.94
CA GLY A 316 46.64 44.55 38.88
C GLY A 316 46.36 44.77 40.38
N ASN A 317 45.49 45.74 40.73
CA ASN A 317 45.07 46.03 42.10
C ASN A 317 43.66 45.50 42.45
N GLY A 318 43.09 44.62 41.63
CA GLY A 318 41.90 43.83 41.93
C GLY A 318 40.59 44.30 41.29
N GLY A 319 40.56 45.49 40.67
CA GLY A 319 39.40 45.98 39.94
C GLY A 319 39.07 45.08 38.74
N THR A 320 37.94 44.35 38.81
CA THR A 320 37.57 43.33 37.83
C THR A 320 36.31 43.74 37.08
N ALA A 321 36.29 43.52 35.76
CA ALA A 321 35.12 43.68 34.91
C ALA A 321 34.98 42.48 33.97
N SER A 322 33.74 42.15 33.60
CA SER A 322 33.44 41.13 32.58
C SER A 322 32.81 41.81 31.37
N ALA A 323 33.25 41.41 30.18
CA ALA A 323 32.70 41.93 28.93
C ALA A 323 31.26 41.42 28.73
N GLU A 324 30.50 41.99 27.80
CA GLU A 324 29.30 41.29 27.31
C GLU A 324 29.71 39.99 26.57
N SER A 325 28.91 38.94 26.71
CA SER A 325 29.18 37.62 26.12
C SER A 325 29.34 37.71 24.60
N VAL A 326 30.26 36.91 24.06
CA VAL A 326 30.46 36.70 22.63
C VAL A 326 30.12 35.25 22.29
N THR A 327 29.62 34.97 21.09
CA THR A 327 29.35 33.59 20.65
C THR A 327 30.28 33.21 19.51
N PHE A 328 31.14 32.22 19.74
CA PHE A 328 31.85 31.55 18.65
C PHE A 328 30.90 30.56 17.97
N LYS A 329 30.67 30.70 16.66
CA LYS A 329 29.79 29.83 15.86
C LYS A 329 30.62 28.82 15.08
N ALA A 330 30.07 27.63 14.87
CA ALA A 330 30.66 26.64 13.98
C ALA A 330 30.79 27.21 12.55
N ASN A 331 31.79 26.77 11.79
CA ASN A 331 32.04 27.28 10.45
C ASN A 331 31.20 26.54 9.39
N PRO A 332 30.12 27.14 8.84
CA PRO A 332 29.24 26.47 7.88
C PRO A 332 29.94 26.13 6.56
N ALA A 333 30.98 26.86 6.15
CA ALA A 333 31.69 26.62 4.90
C ALA A 333 32.48 25.30 4.91
N THR A 334 32.89 24.83 6.09
CA THR A 334 33.64 23.58 6.25
C THR A 334 32.76 22.39 6.66
N ALA A 335 31.46 22.63 6.84
CA ALA A 335 30.51 21.64 7.32
C ALA A 335 30.50 20.35 6.47
N ASP A 336 30.30 19.22 7.14
CA ASP A 336 30.21 17.89 6.55
C ASP A 336 29.20 17.02 7.29
N VAL A 337 28.75 15.95 6.63
CA VAL A 337 27.99 14.89 7.27
C VAL A 337 28.89 14.15 8.27
N SER A 338 28.57 14.27 9.56
CA SER A 338 29.29 13.61 10.64
C SER A 338 28.67 12.24 10.92
N GLY A 339 29.27 11.19 10.36
CA GLY A 339 28.88 9.80 10.62
C GLY A 339 27.79 9.29 9.66
N ALA A 340 26.96 8.37 10.14
CA ALA A 340 25.93 7.71 9.33
C ALA A 340 24.63 8.52 9.28
N VAL A 341 23.95 8.48 8.13
CA VAL A 341 22.55 8.91 8.02
C VAL A 341 21.68 7.80 8.60
N THR A 342 20.95 8.12 9.67
CA THR A 342 20.13 7.15 10.41
C THR A 342 18.67 7.26 10.03
N VAL A 343 17.90 6.20 10.28
CA VAL A 343 16.45 6.17 10.10
C VAL A 343 15.79 5.50 11.30
N ASN A 344 14.65 6.01 11.75
CA ASN A 344 13.97 5.49 12.93
C ASN A 344 13.35 4.09 12.73
N LYS A 345 13.05 3.70 11.48
CA LYS A 345 12.57 2.38 11.12
C LYS A 345 12.82 2.07 9.64
N THR A 346 13.03 0.80 9.33
CA THR A 346 13.34 0.29 7.99
C THR A 346 12.16 -0.36 7.28
N LEU A 347 11.02 -0.45 7.95
CA LEU A 347 9.78 -0.99 7.41
C LEU A 347 8.67 0.05 7.54
N VAL A 348 8.05 0.40 6.42
CA VAL A 348 6.96 1.39 6.34
C VAL A 348 5.82 0.79 5.54
N THR A 349 4.58 1.06 5.91
CA THR A 349 3.41 0.66 5.10
C THR A 349 3.21 1.64 3.95
N ALA A 350 3.03 1.16 2.72
CA ALA A 350 2.83 1.94 1.50
C ALA A 350 1.40 2.53 1.39
N ASN A 351 0.91 3.16 2.46
CA ASN A 351 -0.45 3.73 2.55
C ASN A 351 -0.49 5.26 2.38
N GLY A 352 0.68 5.92 2.26
CA GLY A 352 0.81 7.37 2.13
C GLY A 352 0.72 8.17 3.44
N THR A 353 0.60 7.49 4.59
CA THR A 353 0.54 8.13 5.92
C THR A 353 1.63 7.63 6.86
N ASP A 354 1.97 6.34 6.79
CA ASP A 354 3.09 5.79 7.54
C ASP A 354 4.41 6.33 6.97
N SER A 355 5.31 6.78 7.84
CA SER A 355 6.55 7.46 7.43
C SER A 355 7.77 7.00 8.22
N ALA A 356 8.91 6.95 7.54
CA ALA A 356 10.23 6.83 8.14
C ALA A 356 10.86 8.21 8.28
N LEU A 357 11.49 8.48 9.43
CA LEU A 357 12.18 9.73 9.71
C LEU A 357 13.69 9.50 9.64
N TYR A 358 14.32 10.09 8.64
CA TYR A 358 15.77 10.14 8.51
C TYR A 358 16.36 11.26 9.37
N SER A 359 17.54 11.04 9.91
CA SER A 359 18.28 12.00 10.75
C SER A 359 19.77 11.93 10.48
N VAL A 360 20.41 13.09 10.34
CA VAL A 360 21.86 13.23 10.15
C VAL A 360 22.41 14.39 10.99
N THR A 361 23.62 14.22 11.53
CA THR A 361 24.33 15.27 12.27
C THR A 361 25.36 15.92 11.38
N ILE A 362 25.42 17.25 11.36
CA ILE A 362 26.38 18.03 10.59
C ILE A 362 27.38 18.70 11.52
N LYS A 363 28.67 18.56 11.22
CA LYS A 363 29.76 19.19 11.95
C LYS A 363 30.70 19.94 11.03
N ASP A 364 31.37 20.97 11.53
CA ASP A 364 32.46 21.64 10.84
C ASP A 364 33.79 20.86 10.97
N ALA A 365 34.86 21.37 10.36
CA ALA A 365 36.17 20.72 10.39
C ALA A 365 36.81 20.63 11.80
N ASN A 366 36.28 21.38 12.77
CA ASN A 366 36.74 21.42 14.16
C ASN A 366 35.80 20.63 15.11
N ASP A 367 34.93 19.77 14.55
CA ASP A 367 33.96 18.94 15.28
C ASP A 367 32.84 19.74 15.98
N ASN A 368 32.60 20.99 15.57
CA ASN A 368 31.50 21.79 16.12
C ASN A 368 30.19 21.51 15.38
N LEU A 369 29.07 21.43 16.12
CA LEU A 369 27.73 21.27 15.57
C LEU A 369 27.33 22.54 14.79
N VAL A 370 26.91 22.37 13.54
CA VAL A 370 26.55 23.49 12.66
C VAL A 370 25.02 23.67 12.66
N GLU A 371 24.52 24.77 13.22
CA GLU A 371 23.10 25.12 13.22
C GLU A 371 22.70 25.88 11.93
N GLY A 372 21.48 25.64 11.45
CA GLY A 372 20.84 26.42 10.40
C GLY A 372 21.36 26.17 8.97
N ILE A 373 22.24 25.20 8.76
CA ILE A 373 22.77 24.86 7.43
C ILE A 373 21.81 23.96 6.66
N ASP A 374 21.70 24.20 5.35
CA ASP A 374 20.88 23.39 4.44
C ASP A 374 21.51 22.03 4.18
N VAL A 375 20.75 20.97 4.46
CA VAL A 375 21.09 19.58 4.13
C VAL A 375 20.19 19.14 2.98
N ILE A 376 20.81 18.68 1.89
CA ILE A 376 20.15 18.22 0.69
C ILE A 376 19.91 16.71 0.81
N TRP A 377 18.69 16.29 0.59
CA TRP A 377 18.25 14.90 0.61
C TRP A 377 17.91 14.45 -0.79
N THR A 378 18.35 13.24 -1.12
CA THR A 378 18.02 12.58 -2.38
C THR A 378 17.40 11.22 -2.10
N ASN A 379 16.45 10.81 -2.92
CA ASN A 379 15.90 9.46 -2.91
C ASN A 379 15.92 8.93 -4.34
N SER A 380 16.57 7.78 -4.55
CA SER A 380 16.62 7.10 -5.86
C SER A 380 15.67 5.90 -5.96
N GLY A 381 14.91 5.63 -4.90
CA GLY A 381 13.94 4.54 -4.81
C GLY A 381 12.48 5.03 -4.83
N VAL A 382 11.57 4.20 -4.29
CA VAL A 382 10.15 4.58 -4.13
C VAL A 382 9.95 5.57 -2.98
N GLY A 383 8.80 6.24 -2.98
CA GLY A 383 8.40 7.18 -1.93
C GLY A 383 8.91 8.60 -2.15
N GLU A 384 8.32 9.52 -1.41
CA GLU A 384 8.55 10.95 -1.49
C GLU A 384 8.92 11.51 -0.11
N PHE A 385 9.77 12.52 -0.11
CA PHE A 385 10.07 13.28 1.09
C PHE A 385 8.92 14.24 1.42
N ASN A 386 8.76 14.56 2.70
CA ASN A 386 7.76 15.53 3.16
C ASN A 386 8.05 16.98 2.74
N ARG A 387 9.17 17.22 2.05
CA ARG A 387 9.57 18.51 1.50
C ARG A 387 9.95 18.35 0.03
N ALA A 388 9.29 19.11 -0.84
CA ALA A 388 9.44 18.98 -2.29
C ALA A 388 10.80 19.49 -2.81
N ASP A 389 11.44 20.41 -2.09
CA ASP A 389 12.79 20.89 -2.40
C ASP A 389 13.89 19.91 -1.99
N GLY A 390 13.55 18.87 -1.22
CA GLY A 390 14.52 17.93 -0.67
C GLY A 390 15.49 18.57 0.33
N ILE A 391 15.17 19.73 0.91
CA ILE A 391 16.10 20.46 1.79
C ILE A 391 15.55 20.55 3.22
N SER A 392 16.40 20.29 4.20
CA SER A 392 16.09 20.56 5.62
C SER A 392 17.25 21.28 6.30
N LYS A 393 16.95 22.16 7.25
CA LYS A 393 17.98 22.83 8.06
C LYS A 393 18.32 22.04 9.30
N THR A 394 19.58 22.14 9.73
CA THR A 394 20.00 21.64 11.03
C THR A 394 19.44 22.50 12.17
N ASN A 395 19.11 21.87 13.29
CA ASN A 395 18.76 22.54 14.54
C ASN A 395 20.02 22.94 15.35
N ALA A 396 19.83 23.52 16.54
CA ALA A 396 20.92 23.89 17.46
C ALA A 396 21.82 22.72 17.89
N SER A 397 21.37 21.47 17.73
CA SER A 397 22.17 20.26 17.95
C SER A 397 22.88 19.76 16.69
N GLY A 398 22.89 20.55 15.60
CA GLY A 398 23.49 20.17 14.32
C GLY A 398 22.72 19.06 13.59
N VAL A 399 21.50 18.73 14.01
CA VAL A 399 20.73 17.61 13.44
C VAL A 399 19.73 18.12 12.41
N ALA A 400 19.76 17.54 11.21
CA ALA A 400 18.78 17.72 10.15
C ALA A 400 17.94 16.44 10.00
N THR A 401 16.65 16.61 9.72
CA THR A 401 15.71 15.48 9.61
C THR A 401 14.84 15.59 8.37
N MET A 402 14.53 14.46 7.74
CA MET A 402 13.65 14.37 6.58
C MET A 402 12.73 13.15 6.71
N ALA A 403 11.42 13.33 6.53
CA ALA A 403 10.47 12.23 6.58
C ALA A 403 10.17 11.72 5.18
N LEU A 404 10.07 10.40 5.00
CA LEU A 404 9.72 9.75 3.74
C LEU A 404 8.49 8.88 3.92
N LYS A 405 7.56 8.97 2.98
CA LYS A 405 6.33 8.17 2.89
C LYS A 405 6.04 7.85 1.43
N GLY A 406 5.13 6.92 1.16
CA GLY A 406 4.75 6.60 -0.21
C GLY A 406 3.54 5.70 -0.30
N THR A 407 3.02 5.55 -1.51
CA THR A 407 1.91 4.64 -1.84
C THR A 407 2.33 3.47 -2.72
N GLU A 408 3.57 3.44 -3.19
CA GLU A 408 4.14 2.36 -4.00
C GLU A 408 5.00 1.46 -3.11
N ALA A 409 4.78 0.15 -3.17
CA ALA A 409 5.61 -0.82 -2.46
C ALA A 409 6.97 -0.99 -3.16
N GLY A 410 8.05 -0.98 -2.39
CA GLY A 410 9.41 -1.05 -2.93
C GLY A 410 10.49 -0.64 -1.93
N ILE A 411 11.69 -0.35 -2.41
CA ILE A 411 12.82 0.09 -1.59
C ILE A 411 13.06 1.58 -1.83
N ALA A 412 13.09 2.36 -0.75
CA ALA A 412 13.57 3.75 -0.74
C ALA A 412 15.07 3.77 -0.45
N LYS A 413 15.80 4.63 -1.16
CA LYS A 413 17.27 4.75 -1.12
C LYS A 413 17.64 6.20 -0.87
N ALA A 414 17.52 6.61 0.38
CA ALA A 414 17.77 7.98 0.80
C ALA A 414 19.26 8.25 1.02
N ALA A 415 19.72 9.46 0.68
CA ALA A 415 21.05 9.95 1.00
C ALA A 415 21.00 11.43 1.35
N ALA A 416 21.95 11.89 2.17
CA ALA A 416 22.07 13.28 2.59
C ALA A 416 23.43 13.87 2.19
N SER A 417 23.46 15.14 1.81
CA SER A 417 24.69 15.89 1.53
C SER A 417 24.60 17.34 2.02
N VAL A 418 25.76 17.98 2.18
CA VAL A 418 25.91 19.39 2.55
C VAL A 418 27.09 19.98 1.79
N ASN A 419 27.07 21.28 1.48
CA ASN A 419 28.16 22.00 0.81
C ASN A 419 28.65 21.35 -0.50
N SER A 420 27.74 20.73 -1.27
CA SER A 420 28.08 20.01 -2.52
C SER A 420 29.10 18.87 -2.35
N LYS A 421 29.31 18.39 -1.11
CA LYS A 421 30.13 17.21 -0.83
C LYS A 421 29.39 15.92 -1.24
N PRO A 422 30.12 14.80 -1.43
CA PRO A 422 29.49 13.52 -1.76
C PRO A 422 28.38 13.15 -0.77
N ALA A 423 27.27 12.63 -1.30
CA ALA A 423 26.15 12.22 -0.46
C ALA A 423 26.49 10.96 0.35
N VAL A 424 26.04 10.94 1.61
CA VAL A 424 26.15 9.79 2.50
C VAL A 424 24.82 9.04 2.45
N ASN A 425 24.88 7.77 2.05
CA ASN A 425 23.69 6.92 1.95
C ASN A 425 23.18 6.54 3.35
N ALA A 426 21.86 6.56 3.50
CA ALA A 426 21.18 5.98 4.64
C ALA A 426 21.00 4.46 4.45
N GLN A 427 20.52 3.79 5.50
CA GLN A 427 20.01 2.43 5.39
C GLN A 427 18.76 2.40 4.51
N ASP A 428 18.64 1.39 3.64
CA ASP A 428 17.47 1.16 2.80
C ASP A 428 16.20 0.96 3.65
N VAL A 429 15.11 1.63 3.24
CA VAL A 429 13.78 1.49 3.86
C VAL A 429 12.85 0.76 2.89
N THR A 430 12.21 -0.31 3.35
CA THR A 430 11.23 -1.06 2.57
C THR A 430 9.82 -0.52 2.84
N LEU A 431 9.17 -0.02 1.80
CA LEU A 431 7.74 0.27 1.79
C LEU A 431 7.01 -1.02 1.40
N LYS A 432 6.29 -1.64 2.34
CA LYS A 432 5.51 -2.85 2.09
C LYS A 432 4.06 -2.51 1.77
N ALA A 433 3.43 -3.33 0.93
CA ALA A 433 1.99 -3.23 0.66
C ALA A 433 1.17 -3.34 1.95
N ASP A 434 0.02 -2.67 1.99
CA ASP A 434 -0.84 -2.65 3.17
C ASP A 434 -1.71 -3.91 3.26
N GLU A 435 -1.23 -4.89 4.04
CA GLU A 435 -1.93 -6.16 4.31
C GLU A 435 -3.33 -5.96 4.91
N SER A 436 -3.58 -4.86 5.64
CA SER A 436 -4.89 -4.61 6.26
C SER A 436 -5.97 -4.23 5.25
N THR A 437 -5.55 -3.77 4.06
CA THR A 437 -6.44 -3.41 2.95
C THR A 437 -6.36 -4.40 1.78
N ALA A 438 -5.71 -5.54 2.00
CA ALA A 438 -5.54 -6.57 0.97
C ALA A 438 -6.91 -7.10 0.49
N GLY A 439 -7.08 -7.13 -0.83
CA GLY A 439 -8.29 -7.59 -1.49
C GLY A 439 -8.00 -8.25 -2.83
N ILE A 440 -8.97 -9.02 -3.31
CA ILE A 440 -8.98 -9.57 -4.67
C ILE A 440 -9.99 -8.73 -5.46
N GLY A 441 -9.50 -7.95 -6.43
CA GLY A 441 -10.34 -7.10 -7.25
C GLY A 441 -11.17 -7.88 -8.28
N ASN A 442 -12.06 -7.16 -8.98
CA ASN A 442 -12.83 -7.76 -10.06
C ASN A 442 -11.90 -8.23 -11.19
N GLY A 443 -12.01 -9.49 -11.59
CA GLY A 443 -11.13 -10.10 -12.58
C GLY A 443 -9.74 -10.54 -12.07
N ASP A 444 -9.43 -10.33 -10.79
CA ASP A 444 -8.16 -10.78 -10.19
C ASP A 444 -8.22 -12.23 -9.69
N LEU A 445 -9.41 -12.86 -9.69
CA LEU A 445 -9.59 -14.30 -9.47
C LEU A 445 -9.93 -14.97 -10.80
N THR A 446 -8.99 -15.76 -11.31
CA THR A 446 -9.07 -16.37 -12.64
C THR A 446 -8.83 -17.87 -12.57
N SER A 447 -9.36 -18.61 -13.53
CA SER A 447 -9.03 -20.02 -13.77
C SER A 447 -8.30 -20.17 -15.10
N ASP A 448 -7.42 -21.16 -15.20
CA ASP A 448 -6.66 -21.44 -16.44
C ASP A 448 -7.49 -22.11 -17.54
N ARG A 449 -8.62 -22.70 -17.17
CA ARG A 449 -9.63 -23.28 -18.07
C ARG A 449 -11.02 -23.25 -17.42
N ASN A 450 -12.07 -23.44 -18.22
CA ASN A 450 -13.46 -23.45 -17.78
C ASN A 450 -14.10 -24.85 -17.75
N THR A 451 -13.39 -25.87 -18.27
CA THR A 451 -13.81 -27.26 -18.23
C THR A 451 -12.65 -28.20 -17.88
N ALA A 452 -12.96 -29.31 -17.23
CA ALA A 452 -12.04 -30.42 -16.98
C ALA A 452 -12.81 -31.75 -16.83
N LEU A 453 -12.11 -32.88 -16.94
CA LEU A 453 -12.72 -34.20 -16.75
C LEU A 453 -12.95 -34.48 -15.25
N ALA A 454 -14.08 -35.07 -14.90
CA ALA A 454 -14.43 -35.53 -13.56
C ALA A 454 -13.72 -36.84 -13.18
N ASN A 455 -12.42 -36.97 -13.48
CA ASN A 455 -11.64 -38.20 -13.29
C ASN A 455 -10.70 -38.16 -12.07
N GLY A 456 -10.83 -37.13 -11.22
CA GLY A 456 -9.99 -36.92 -10.03
C GLY A 456 -8.56 -36.43 -10.29
N THR A 457 -8.10 -36.36 -11.55
CA THR A 457 -6.72 -36.00 -11.91
C THR A 457 -6.62 -34.77 -12.82
N ALA A 458 -7.61 -34.55 -13.69
CA ALA A 458 -7.70 -33.35 -14.52
C ALA A 458 -8.02 -32.15 -13.62
N ALA A 459 -7.05 -31.24 -13.47
CA ALA A 459 -7.16 -30.09 -12.58
C ALA A 459 -7.56 -28.83 -13.33
N ILE A 460 -8.28 -27.95 -12.63
CA ILE A 460 -8.45 -26.54 -13.00
C ILE A 460 -7.67 -25.71 -11.99
N THR A 461 -6.75 -24.89 -12.48
CA THR A 461 -5.87 -24.06 -11.64
C THR A 461 -6.48 -22.68 -11.50
N TYR A 462 -6.69 -22.25 -10.26
CA TYR A 462 -7.14 -20.91 -9.91
C TYR A 462 -5.97 -20.06 -9.47
N THR A 463 -5.94 -18.80 -9.94
CA THR A 463 -4.98 -17.78 -9.52
C THR A 463 -5.73 -16.58 -8.97
N ALA A 464 -5.43 -16.21 -7.73
CA ALA A 464 -5.89 -14.98 -7.08
C ALA A 464 -4.74 -13.97 -7.03
N LEU A 465 -4.91 -12.81 -7.69
CA LEU A 465 -4.02 -11.66 -7.57
C LEU A 465 -4.51 -10.77 -6.42
N VAL A 466 -3.76 -10.72 -5.33
CA VAL A 466 -4.09 -9.92 -4.15
C VAL A 466 -3.32 -8.61 -4.19
N LYS A 467 -4.06 -7.50 -4.11
CA LYS A 467 -3.53 -6.14 -4.05
C LYS A 467 -4.05 -5.42 -2.82
N ASP A 468 -3.29 -4.47 -2.31
CA ASP A 468 -3.78 -3.51 -1.31
C ASP A 468 -4.68 -2.44 -1.96
N ALA A 469 -5.25 -1.54 -1.17
CA ALA A 469 -6.11 -0.46 -1.67
C ALA A 469 -5.39 0.55 -2.59
N LYS A 470 -4.05 0.56 -2.63
CA LYS A 470 -3.24 1.39 -3.53
C LYS A 470 -2.82 0.64 -4.80
N GLY A 471 -3.20 -0.63 -4.93
CA GLY A 471 -2.90 -1.46 -6.09
C GLY A 471 -1.56 -2.21 -5.97
N ASN A 472 -0.86 -2.14 -4.83
CA ASN A 472 0.39 -2.85 -4.65
C ASN A 472 0.13 -4.34 -4.44
N PRO A 473 0.89 -5.24 -5.10
CA PRO A 473 0.79 -6.67 -4.83
C PRO A 473 1.18 -7.01 -3.39
N VAL A 474 0.33 -7.76 -2.69
CA VAL A 474 0.58 -8.14 -1.29
C VAL A 474 1.28 -9.50 -1.25
N LYS A 475 2.57 -9.51 -0.95
CA LYS A 475 3.41 -10.73 -0.85
C LYS A 475 3.18 -11.49 0.47
N ASN A 476 3.35 -12.81 0.44
CA ASN A 476 3.33 -13.70 1.61
C ASN A 476 2.00 -13.69 2.40
N LEU A 477 0.92 -13.19 1.80
CA LEU A 477 -0.39 -13.18 2.41
C LEU A 477 -1.07 -14.54 2.21
N ARG A 478 -1.66 -15.07 3.29
CA ARG A 478 -2.47 -16.30 3.23
C ARG A 478 -3.79 -16.02 2.50
N VAL A 479 -4.13 -16.83 1.52
CA VAL A 479 -5.43 -16.87 0.84
C VAL A 479 -6.13 -18.16 1.22
N SER A 480 -7.36 -18.05 1.72
CA SER A 480 -8.23 -19.18 2.03
C SER A 480 -9.15 -19.48 0.87
N TRP A 481 -9.24 -20.73 0.47
CA TRP A 481 -10.00 -21.22 -0.67
C TRP A 481 -11.14 -22.10 -0.20
N ALA A 482 -12.30 -21.97 -0.83
CA ALA A 482 -13.41 -22.89 -0.65
C ALA A 482 -14.04 -23.24 -2.00
N THR A 483 -14.71 -24.39 -2.03
CA THR A 483 -15.45 -24.84 -3.21
C THR A 483 -16.73 -25.57 -2.80
N ASP A 484 -17.75 -25.53 -3.65
CA ASP A 484 -18.99 -26.28 -3.51
C ASP A 484 -18.90 -27.70 -4.10
N ARG A 485 -17.92 -27.98 -4.96
CA ARG A 485 -17.73 -29.27 -5.64
C ARG A 485 -16.26 -29.55 -5.93
N GLY A 486 -15.87 -30.80 -5.68
CA GLY A 486 -14.51 -31.28 -5.93
C GLY A 486 -13.62 -31.10 -4.71
N THR A 487 -12.32 -31.31 -4.93
CA THR A 487 -11.29 -31.29 -3.90
C THR A 487 -10.08 -30.53 -4.40
N PHE A 488 -9.53 -29.66 -3.57
CA PHE A 488 -8.26 -29.02 -3.88
C PHE A 488 -7.10 -30.00 -3.77
N ALA A 489 -6.08 -29.81 -4.60
CA ALA A 489 -4.88 -30.64 -4.63
C ALA A 489 -4.25 -30.76 -3.24
N ASN A 490 -3.88 -32.00 -2.86
CA ASN A 490 -3.31 -32.35 -1.56
C ASN A 490 -4.18 -32.01 -0.33
N GLY A 491 -5.48 -31.73 -0.52
CA GLY A 491 -6.37 -31.32 0.56
C GLY A 491 -6.09 -29.92 1.11
N ASN A 492 -5.26 -29.13 0.41
CA ASN A 492 -4.97 -27.75 0.81
C ASN A 492 -6.22 -26.90 0.67
N THR A 493 -6.59 -26.15 1.69
CA THR A 493 -7.63 -25.12 1.61
C THR A 493 -7.03 -23.72 1.61
N THR A 494 -5.70 -23.59 1.61
CA THR A 494 -5.01 -22.30 1.67
C THR A 494 -3.74 -22.30 0.85
N SER A 495 -3.37 -21.14 0.32
CA SER A 495 -2.06 -20.88 -0.29
C SER A 495 -1.52 -19.52 0.17
N THR A 496 -0.25 -19.24 -0.08
CA THR A 496 0.36 -17.92 0.18
C THR A 496 0.68 -17.21 -1.13
N THR A 497 0.52 -15.88 -1.15
CA THR A 497 0.88 -15.07 -2.32
C THR A 497 2.39 -14.99 -2.53
N ASP A 498 2.82 -14.98 -3.79
CA ASP A 498 4.21 -14.78 -4.19
C ASP A 498 4.64 -13.29 -4.16
N ASN A 499 5.83 -12.97 -4.67
CA ASN A 499 6.33 -11.58 -4.78
C ASN A 499 5.43 -10.68 -5.64
N ASN A 500 4.62 -11.26 -6.52
CA ASN A 500 3.71 -10.56 -7.42
C ASN A 500 2.26 -10.57 -6.89
N GLY A 501 2.05 -10.93 -5.62
CA GLY A 501 0.72 -10.99 -5.00
C GLY A 501 -0.14 -12.14 -5.50
N LYS A 502 0.41 -13.14 -6.20
CA LYS A 502 -0.36 -14.25 -6.78
C LYS A 502 -0.38 -15.46 -5.84
N ALA A 503 -1.58 -15.91 -5.52
CA ALA A 503 -1.86 -17.16 -4.81
C ALA A 503 -2.50 -18.15 -5.79
N VAL A 504 -2.07 -19.41 -5.76
CA VAL A 504 -2.51 -20.43 -6.72
C VAL A 504 -3.02 -21.68 -6.01
N ILE A 505 -4.12 -22.26 -6.50
CA ILE A 505 -4.64 -23.55 -6.06
C ILE A 505 -5.19 -24.35 -7.24
N ALA A 506 -5.12 -25.69 -7.17
CA ALA A 506 -5.66 -26.57 -8.20
C ALA A 506 -6.88 -27.33 -7.65
N LEU A 507 -7.97 -27.37 -8.41
CA LEU A 507 -9.21 -28.10 -8.10
C LEU A 507 -9.35 -29.31 -9.02
N THR A 508 -9.59 -30.49 -8.45
CA THR A 508 -10.00 -31.70 -9.19
C THR A 508 -11.38 -32.14 -8.73
N SER A 509 -12.08 -32.96 -9.51
CA SER A 509 -13.36 -33.55 -9.10
C SER A 509 -13.46 -34.97 -9.65
N THR A 510 -14.13 -35.86 -8.91
CA THR A 510 -14.62 -37.15 -9.40
C THR A 510 -16.12 -37.10 -9.74
N GLN A 511 -16.78 -35.96 -9.49
CA GLN A 511 -18.19 -35.72 -9.78
C GLN A 511 -18.35 -34.69 -10.91
N ALA A 512 -19.16 -35.00 -11.91
CA ALA A 512 -19.49 -34.07 -12.98
C ALA A 512 -20.47 -32.96 -12.50
N GLY A 513 -20.38 -31.82 -13.18
CA GLY A 513 -21.23 -30.64 -13.00
C GLY A 513 -20.45 -29.36 -12.70
N SER A 514 -21.18 -28.27 -12.48
CA SER A 514 -20.64 -26.95 -12.17
C SER A 514 -19.93 -26.89 -10.81
N ALA A 515 -18.74 -26.32 -10.74
CA ALA A 515 -18.00 -26.03 -9.51
C ALA A 515 -17.75 -24.52 -9.40
N THR A 516 -17.96 -23.98 -8.21
CA THR A 516 -17.69 -22.60 -7.83
C THR A 516 -16.53 -22.60 -6.84
N VAL A 517 -15.56 -21.72 -7.06
CA VAL A 517 -14.43 -21.53 -6.13
C VAL A 517 -14.48 -20.11 -5.57
N THR A 518 -14.24 -19.99 -4.27
CA THR A 518 -14.07 -18.71 -3.60
C THR A 518 -12.67 -18.59 -3.02
N ALA A 519 -12.18 -17.35 -2.91
CA ALA A 519 -10.88 -17.01 -2.36
C ALA A 519 -11.00 -15.81 -1.41
N THR A 520 -10.43 -15.92 -0.21
CA THR A 520 -10.46 -14.89 0.83
C THR A 520 -9.02 -14.53 1.24
N PRO A 521 -8.52 -13.33 0.91
CA PRO A 521 -7.15 -12.92 1.24
C PRO A 521 -7.06 -12.42 2.69
N GLY A 522 -6.37 -13.14 3.57
CA GLY A 522 -6.22 -12.76 4.98
C GLY A 522 -7.56 -12.54 5.67
N THR A 523 -7.80 -11.32 6.14
CA THR A 523 -9.07 -10.86 6.74
C THR A 523 -9.95 -10.06 5.77
N GLY A 524 -9.58 -10.01 4.49
CA GLY A 524 -10.31 -9.28 3.44
C GLY A 524 -11.60 -9.97 3.02
N SER A 525 -12.30 -9.34 2.07
CA SER A 525 -13.56 -9.85 1.52
C SER A 525 -13.35 -11.06 0.62
N THR A 526 -14.25 -12.03 0.71
CA THR A 526 -14.28 -13.20 -0.18
C THR A 526 -14.63 -12.81 -1.61
N ALA A 527 -13.79 -13.20 -2.57
CA ALA A 527 -14.07 -13.14 -4.00
C ALA A 527 -14.58 -14.50 -4.51
N THR A 528 -15.49 -14.48 -5.47
CA THR A 528 -16.08 -15.68 -6.09
C THR A 528 -15.67 -15.75 -7.55
N ALA A 529 -15.10 -16.88 -7.97
CA ALA A 529 -14.72 -17.12 -9.36
C ALA A 529 -15.96 -17.38 -10.22
N THR A 530 -15.86 -17.17 -11.53
CA THR A 530 -16.88 -17.66 -12.47
C THR A 530 -16.97 -19.19 -12.40
N PRO A 531 -18.17 -19.78 -12.33
CA PRO A 531 -18.32 -21.23 -12.26
C PRO A 531 -17.68 -21.95 -13.46
N VAL A 532 -17.03 -23.09 -13.19
CA VAL A 532 -16.41 -23.97 -14.19
C VAL A 532 -17.14 -25.31 -14.22
N SER A 533 -16.99 -26.12 -15.27
CA SER A 533 -17.72 -27.39 -15.41
C SER A 533 -16.79 -28.60 -15.44
N PHE A 534 -17.04 -29.58 -14.56
CA PHE A 534 -16.45 -30.90 -14.69
C PHE A 534 -17.36 -31.80 -15.52
N THR A 535 -16.82 -32.45 -16.56
CA THR A 535 -17.59 -33.35 -17.44
C THR A 535 -17.22 -34.81 -17.22
N GLY A 536 -18.16 -35.73 -17.38
CA GLY A 536 -17.87 -37.17 -17.35
C GLY A 536 -16.82 -37.56 -18.40
N ASP A 537 -16.04 -38.59 -18.12
CA ASP A 537 -14.92 -39.02 -18.96
C ASP A 537 -15.37 -39.97 -20.10
N PRO A 538 -15.27 -39.55 -21.38
CA PRO A 538 -15.63 -40.40 -22.52
C PRO A 538 -14.75 -41.64 -22.68
N ALA A 539 -13.50 -41.61 -22.21
CA ALA A 539 -12.58 -42.73 -22.34
C ALA A 539 -12.95 -43.91 -21.44
N THR A 540 -13.63 -43.65 -20.33
CA THR A 540 -14.11 -44.67 -19.37
C THR A 540 -15.62 -44.83 -19.40
N ALA A 541 -16.28 -44.30 -20.44
CA ALA A 541 -17.70 -44.42 -20.64
C ALA A 541 -18.11 -45.89 -20.78
N ARG A 542 -19.18 -46.27 -20.07
CA ARG A 542 -19.76 -47.59 -20.05
C ARG A 542 -21.28 -47.53 -20.15
N LEU A 543 -21.85 -48.64 -20.59
CA LEU A 543 -23.28 -48.84 -20.70
C LEU A 543 -23.65 -50.17 -20.03
N ASP A 544 -24.54 -50.11 -19.05
CA ASP A 544 -25.04 -51.25 -18.29
C ASP A 544 -26.51 -51.50 -18.61
N SER A 545 -26.99 -52.74 -18.52
CA SER A 545 -28.39 -53.09 -18.84
C SER A 545 -29.40 -52.40 -17.92
N SER A 546 -29.02 -52.15 -16.66
CA SER A 546 -29.81 -51.38 -15.69
C SER A 546 -30.00 -49.92 -16.08
N ASN A 547 -29.17 -49.40 -16.97
CA ASN A 547 -29.22 -48.01 -17.44
C ASN A 547 -29.99 -47.86 -18.75
N ILE A 548 -30.58 -48.95 -19.26
CA ILE A 548 -31.44 -48.93 -20.44
C ILE A 548 -32.89 -49.14 -20.00
N SER A 549 -33.75 -48.19 -20.36
CA SER A 549 -35.18 -48.23 -20.08
C SER A 549 -35.97 -48.14 -21.39
N VAL A 550 -37.23 -48.59 -21.35
CA VAL A 550 -38.16 -48.48 -22.49
C VAL A 550 -39.51 -47.98 -22.02
N LEU A 551 -40.11 -47.08 -22.79
CA LEU A 551 -41.46 -46.58 -22.58
C LEU A 551 -42.26 -46.61 -23.90
N PRO A 552 -43.46 -47.22 -23.94
CA PRO A 552 -44.12 -47.89 -22.83
C PRO A 552 -43.56 -49.31 -22.62
N ASN A 553 -43.55 -49.81 -21.38
CA ASN A 553 -43.03 -51.13 -20.99
C ASN A 553 -44.10 -52.24 -21.06
N ARG A 554 -44.98 -52.17 -22.05
CA ARG A 554 -46.14 -53.07 -22.23
C ARG A 554 -46.22 -53.55 -23.67
N SER A 555 -47.23 -54.37 -23.97
CA SER A 555 -47.54 -54.74 -25.35
C SER A 555 -47.92 -53.52 -26.18
N ILE A 556 -47.37 -53.45 -27.39
CA ILE A 556 -47.53 -52.34 -28.35
C ILE A 556 -48.20 -52.89 -29.60
N VAL A 557 -49.12 -52.15 -30.23
CA VAL A 557 -49.78 -52.61 -31.46
C VAL A 557 -48.82 -52.53 -32.64
N ALA A 558 -48.77 -53.59 -33.46
CA ALA A 558 -47.88 -53.69 -34.62
C ALA A 558 -48.42 -52.94 -35.86
N ASN A 559 -48.71 -51.64 -35.72
CA ASN A 559 -49.30 -50.79 -36.75
C ASN A 559 -48.31 -49.78 -37.39
N ASN A 560 -47.02 -49.86 -37.03
CA ASN A 560 -45.97 -48.91 -37.42
C ASN A 560 -46.20 -47.44 -36.99
N VAL A 561 -47.16 -47.19 -36.10
CA VAL A 561 -47.49 -45.87 -35.55
C VAL A 561 -47.23 -45.86 -34.04
N ASP A 562 -47.72 -46.87 -33.33
CA ASP A 562 -47.40 -47.08 -31.93
C ASP A 562 -45.93 -47.45 -31.79
N GLN A 563 -45.26 -46.76 -30.86
CA GLN A 563 -43.81 -46.80 -30.72
C GLN A 563 -43.37 -47.06 -29.28
N ALA A 564 -42.24 -47.73 -29.14
CA ALA A 564 -41.47 -47.78 -27.90
C ALA A 564 -40.27 -46.84 -28.00
N THR A 565 -40.04 -46.00 -26.99
CA THR A 565 -38.83 -45.18 -26.87
C THR A 565 -37.90 -45.83 -25.87
N TYR A 566 -36.69 -46.16 -26.31
CA TYR A 566 -35.61 -46.63 -25.46
C TYR A 566 -34.72 -45.45 -25.06
N SER A 567 -34.27 -45.44 -23.81
CA SER A 567 -33.34 -44.45 -23.26
C SER A 567 -32.17 -45.17 -22.59
N ALA A 568 -30.94 -44.85 -23.01
CA ALA A 568 -29.69 -45.38 -22.47
C ALA A 568 -28.93 -44.27 -21.74
N LEU A 569 -28.71 -44.43 -20.43
CA LEU A 569 -27.86 -43.56 -19.63
C LEU A 569 -26.41 -44.08 -19.65
N VAL A 570 -25.53 -43.35 -20.31
CA VAL A 570 -24.09 -43.66 -20.38
C VAL A 570 -23.40 -42.98 -19.20
N LYS A 571 -22.62 -43.76 -18.45
CA LYS A 571 -21.86 -43.29 -17.29
C LYS A 571 -20.37 -43.56 -17.45
N ASP A 572 -19.51 -42.75 -16.86
CA ASP A 572 -18.08 -43.06 -16.71
C ASP A 572 -17.83 -43.94 -15.47
N VAL A 573 -16.59 -44.40 -15.26
CA VAL A 573 -16.21 -45.27 -14.12
C VAL A 573 -16.57 -44.70 -12.73
N HIS A 574 -16.77 -43.38 -12.61
CA HIS A 574 -17.14 -42.69 -11.36
C HIS A 574 -18.65 -42.39 -11.29
N ASP A 575 -19.47 -43.05 -12.10
CA ASP A 575 -20.92 -42.89 -12.19
C ASP A 575 -21.40 -41.53 -12.72
N ASN A 576 -20.51 -40.75 -13.35
CA ASN A 576 -20.90 -39.47 -13.94
C ASN A 576 -21.58 -39.68 -15.30
N PRO A 577 -22.65 -38.94 -15.62
CA PRO A 577 -23.22 -38.95 -16.96
C PRO A 577 -22.19 -38.43 -17.99
N VAL A 578 -22.08 -39.14 -19.11
CA VAL A 578 -21.13 -38.79 -20.17
C VAL A 578 -21.86 -38.26 -21.39
N ALA A 579 -21.68 -36.97 -21.67
CA ALA A 579 -22.27 -36.29 -22.80
C ALA A 579 -21.48 -36.50 -24.11
N GLY A 580 -22.15 -36.43 -25.26
CA GLY A 580 -21.50 -36.44 -26.57
C GLY A 580 -21.00 -37.81 -27.05
N VAL A 581 -21.41 -38.91 -26.40
CA VAL A 581 -21.01 -40.27 -26.80
C VAL A 581 -22.11 -40.92 -27.64
N THR A 582 -21.72 -41.59 -28.73
CA THR A 582 -22.65 -42.27 -29.64
C THR A 582 -23.02 -43.66 -29.14
N VAL A 583 -24.31 -43.91 -28.97
CA VAL A 583 -24.90 -45.24 -28.73
C VAL A 583 -25.44 -45.79 -30.05
N THR A 584 -24.96 -46.96 -30.46
CA THR A 584 -25.46 -47.70 -31.63
C THR A 584 -26.50 -48.72 -31.18
N TRP A 585 -27.64 -48.76 -31.86
CA TRP A 585 -28.78 -49.60 -31.53
C TRP A 585 -28.98 -50.68 -32.60
N SER A 586 -29.48 -51.84 -32.20
CA SER A 586 -29.89 -52.92 -33.11
C SER A 586 -31.19 -53.53 -32.63
N THR A 587 -31.98 -54.08 -33.54
CA THR A 587 -33.22 -54.79 -33.21
C THR A 587 -33.34 -56.07 -34.01
N ASN A 588 -33.95 -57.11 -33.44
CA ASN A 588 -34.27 -58.35 -34.16
C ASN A 588 -35.58 -58.26 -34.96
N ASN A 589 -36.39 -57.23 -34.73
CA ASN A 589 -37.68 -56.99 -35.37
C ASN A 589 -38.05 -55.50 -35.36
N GLY A 590 -38.74 -55.01 -36.39
CA GLY A 590 -39.13 -53.61 -36.50
C GLY A 590 -38.02 -52.65 -36.98
N THR A 591 -38.28 -51.36 -36.87
CA THR A 591 -37.47 -50.26 -37.40
C THR A 591 -37.10 -49.29 -36.28
N LEU A 592 -35.84 -48.84 -36.26
CA LEU A 592 -35.32 -47.87 -35.30
C LEU A 592 -35.26 -46.46 -35.90
N ALA A 593 -35.56 -45.42 -35.11
CA ALA A 593 -35.51 -44.03 -35.54
C ALA A 593 -35.13 -43.04 -34.41
N PRO A 594 -34.37 -41.96 -34.70
CA PRO A 594 -33.74 -41.65 -35.99
C PRO A 594 -32.49 -42.50 -36.24
N ALA A 595 -32.37 -43.09 -37.42
CA ALA A 595 -31.32 -44.07 -37.76
C ALA A 595 -31.10 -45.13 -36.66
N ASN A 596 -30.02 -45.90 -36.70
CA ASN A 596 -29.69 -46.87 -35.65
C ASN A 596 -28.65 -46.30 -34.66
N GLN A 597 -28.56 -44.98 -34.51
CA GLN A 597 -27.58 -44.31 -33.65
C GLN A 597 -28.20 -43.08 -32.98
N SER A 598 -27.83 -42.83 -31.72
CA SER A 598 -28.11 -41.57 -31.04
C SER A 598 -26.95 -41.15 -30.16
N VAL A 599 -26.83 -39.85 -29.89
CA VAL A 599 -25.75 -39.26 -29.09
C VAL A 599 -26.30 -38.85 -27.74
N THR A 600 -25.53 -39.05 -26.68
CA THR A 600 -25.93 -38.68 -25.33
C THR A 600 -25.98 -37.16 -25.14
N GLY A 601 -27.05 -36.68 -24.50
CA GLY A 601 -27.18 -35.28 -24.06
C GLY A 601 -26.27 -34.93 -22.88
N GLN A 602 -26.41 -33.71 -22.34
CA GLN A 602 -25.67 -33.27 -21.14
C GLN A 602 -26.00 -34.11 -19.88
N ASP A 603 -27.17 -34.75 -19.88
CA ASP A 603 -27.63 -35.70 -18.87
C ASP A 603 -27.05 -37.13 -19.07
N GLY A 604 -26.24 -37.34 -20.11
CA GLY A 604 -25.68 -38.65 -20.45
C GLY A 604 -26.69 -39.60 -21.10
N VAL A 605 -27.87 -39.12 -21.50
CA VAL A 605 -28.95 -39.98 -22.03
C VAL A 605 -28.99 -39.91 -23.56
N ALA A 606 -28.96 -41.08 -24.20
CA ALA A 606 -29.23 -41.28 -25.62
C ALA A 606 -30.58 -41.98 -25.79
N THR A 607 -31.42 -41.51 -26.73
CA THR A 607 -32.77 -42.08 -26.96
C THR A 607 -32.94 -42.62 -28.38
N ILE A 608 -33.75 -43.66 -28.55
CA ILE A 608 -34.13 -44.22 -29.87
C ILE A 608 -35.58 -44.71 -29.84
N ARG A 609 -36.29 -44.63 -30.96
CA ARG A 609 -37.68 -45.11 -31.11
C ARG A 609 -37.72 -46.40 -31.91
N LEU A 610 -38.63 -47.31 -31.56
CA LEU A 610 -38.88 -48.58 -32.21
C LEU A 610 -40.35 -48.67 -32.65
N THR A 611 -40.59 -48.93 -33.93
CA THR A 611 -41.90 -49.28 -34.48
C THR A 611 -41.84 -50.64 -35.18
N ALA A 612 -42.95 -51.36 -35.31
CA ALA A 612 -43.00 -52.61 -36.06
C ALA A 612 -44.37 -52.83 -36.72
N THR A 613 -44.38 -53.62 -37.79
CA THR A 613 -45.59 -54.14 -38.44
C THR A 613 -45.84 -55.62 -38.13
N ALA A 614 -44.83 -56.34 -37.65
CA ALA A 614 -44.93 -57.76 -37.30
C ALA A 614 -45.14 -57.96 -35.79
N ALA A 615 -46.20 -58.68 -35.42
CA ALA A 615 -46.57 -58.99 -34.05
C ALA A 615 -45.69 -60.11 -33.47
N ARG A 616 -44.59 -59.74 -32.82
CA ARG A 616 -43.63 -60.65 -32.17
C ARG A 616 -42.97 -59.99 -30.96
N VAL A 617 -42.33 -60.81 -30.12
CA VAL A 617 -41.41 -60.33 -29.08
C VAL A 617 -40.17 -59.74 -29.75
N THR A 618 -39.87 -58.49 -29.45
CA THR A 618 -38.76 -57.73 -30.03
C THR A 618 -37.71 -57.43 -28.98
N GLN A 619 -36.45 -57.69 -29.33
CA GLN A 619 -35.25 -57.38 -28.56
C GLN A 619 -34.51 -56.23 -29.23
N VAL A 620 -34.32 -55.13 -28.48
CA VAL A 620 -33.39 -54.06 -28.84
C VAL A 620 -32.10 -54.24 -28.05
N SER A 621 -30.95 -53.99 -28.67
CA SER A 621 -29.66 -53.96 -28.00
C SER A 621 -28.97 -52.63 -28.28
N ALA A 622 -28.23 -52.12 -27.30
CA ALA A 622 -27.48 -50.88 -27.38
C ALA A 622 -25.98 -51.16 -27.20
N LYS A 623 -25.13 -50.47 -27.94
CA LYS A 623 -23.68 -50.68 -27.95
C LYS A 623 -22.96 -49.33 -27.94
N LEU A 624 -21.88 -49.26 -27.15
CA LEU A 624 -21.03 -48.09 -27.03
C LEU A 624 -19.70 -48.34 -27.76
N GLY A 625 -19.44 -47.66 -28.88
CA GLY A 625 -18.21 -47.85 -29.65
C GLY A 625 -17.90 -49.32 -29.95
N ASN A 626 -16.77 -49.83 -29.46
CA ASN A 626 -16.33 -51.23 -29.65
C ASN A 626 -16.71 -52.19 -28.51
N THR A 627 -17.53 -51.78 -27.53
CA THR A 627 -17.94 -52.66 -26.44
C THR A 627 -18.89 -53.78 -26.92
N ALA A 628 -19.14 -54.76 -26.04
CA ALA A 628 -20.23 -55.71 -26.24
C ALA A 628 -21.58 -54.97 -26.30
N ALA A 629 -22.51 -55.50 -27.10
CA ALA A 629 -23.89 -55.00 -27.11
C ALA A 629 -24.61 -55.45 -25.84
N VAL A 630 -25.38 -54.54 -25.26
CA VAL A 630 -26.18 -54.75 -24.05
C VAL A 630 -27.64 -54.85 -24.45
N ASN A 631 -28.31 -55.92 -24.02
CA ASN A 631 -29.73 -56.11 -24.31
C ASN A 631 -30.58 -55.16 -23.46
N ALA A 632 -31.49 -54.44 -24.11
CA ALA A 632 -32.51 -53.63 -23.47
C ALA A 632 -33.68 -54.51 -22.98
N PRO A 633 -34.61 -53.98 -22.15
CA PRO A 633 -35.84 -54.69 -21.82
C PRO A 633 -36.64 -55.09 -23.07
N LEU A 634 -37.27 -56.27 -23.04
CA LEU A 634 -38.09 -56.78 -24.14
C LEU A 634 -39.40 -55.98 -24.27
N VAL A 635 -39.86 -55.79 -25.52
CA VAL A 635 -41.22 -55.33 -25.82
C VAL A 635 -41.93 -56.34 -26.71
N THR A 636 -43.23 -56.52 -26.50
CA THR A 636 -44.04 -57.44 -27.33
C THR A 636 -44.91 -56.63 -28.26
N PHE A 637 -44.72 -56.80 -29.57
CA PHE A 637 -45.68 -56.28 -30.54
C PHE A 637 -46.81 -57.28 -30.72
N ILE A 638 -48.06 -56.81 -30.62
CA ILE A 638 -49.28 -57.61 -30.80
C ILE A 638 -50.02 -57.17 -32.07
N GLY A 639 -50.78 -58.10 -32.67
CA GLY A 639 -51.58 -57.79 -33.86
C GLY A 639 -52.69 -56.78 -33.55
N ASP A 640 -53.06 -55.99 -34.55
CA ASP A 640 -54.07 -54.96 -34.39
C ASP A 640 -55.49 -55.53 -34.51
N GLN A 641 -56.17 -55.71 -33.37
CA GLN A 641 -57.54 -56.19 -33.34
C GLN A 641 -58.55 -55.22 -34.00
N ASN A 642 -58.23 -53.93 -34.14
CA ASN A 642 -59.14 -52.97 -34.78
C ASN A 642 -59.20 -53.16 -36.30
N THR A 643 -58.16 -53.75 -36.89
CA THR A 643 -58.09 -54.04 -38.33
C THR A 643 -58.29 -55.54 -38.62
N ALA A 644 -58.90 -56.27 -37.68
CA ALA A 644 -59.19 -57.68 -37.81
C ALA A 644 -60.08 -57.98 -39.03
N ARG A 645 -59.66 -58.95 -39.84
CA ARG A 645 -60.33 -59.35 -41.08
C ARG A 645 -60.14 -60.84 -41.36
N ILE A 646 -61.06 -61.39 -42.15
CA ILE A 646 -60.96 -62.72 -42.77
C ILE A 646 -60.86 -62.49 -44.27
N ASN A 647 -59.73 -62.78 -44.90
CA ASN A 647 -59.63 -62.68 -46.36
C ASN A 647 -60.25 -63.91 -47.03
N THR A 648 -60.58 -63.83 -48.32
CA THR A 648 -61.20 -64.94 -49.07
C THR A 648 -60.40 -66.24 -49.00
N GLY A 649 -59.06 -66.18 -48.95
CA GLY A 649 -58.20 -67.35 -48.81
C GLY A 649 -58.07 -67.89 -47.38
N ASP A 650 -58.59 -67.17 -46.39
CA ASP A 650 -58.51 -67.52 -44.97
C ASP A 650 -59.81 -68.18 -44.47
N LEU A 651 -60.76 -68.50 -45.36
CA LEU A 651 -62.01 -69.18 -45.04
C LEU A 651 -62.18 -70.42 -45.93
N ALA A 652 -62.06 -71.60 -45.32
CA ALA A 652 -62.09 -72.88 -46.05
C ALA A 652 -63.19 -73.81 -45.51
N VAL A 653 -63.68 -74.71 -46.36
CA VAL A 653 -64.57 -75.82 -45.99
C VAL A 653 -63.88 -77.16 -46.24
N ASN A 654 -64.10 -78.14 -45.39
CA ASN A 654 -63.43 -79.43 -45.47
C ASN A 654 -63.93 -80.34 -46.60
N LYS A 655 -65.15 -80.13 -47.12
CA LYS A 655 -65.71 -80.89 -48.25
C LYS A 655 -66.79 -80.10 -49.02
N PRO A 656 -66.99 -80.39 -50.31
CA PRO A 656 -67.85 -79.58 -51.20
C PRO A 656 -69.34 -79.96 -51.20
N SER A 657 -69.74 -81.06 -50.54
CA SER A 657 -71.14 -81.50 -50.50
C SER A 657 -71.48 -82.24 -49.21
N ILE A 658 -72.77 -82.20 -48.83
CA ILE A 658 -73.35 -82.98 -47.73
C ILE A 658 -74.68 -83.62 -48.17
N VAL A 659 -74.99 -84.80 -47.61
CA VAL A 659 -76.31 -85.41 -47.76
C VAL A 659 -77.32 -84.66 -46.87
N SER A 660 -78.48 -84.32 -47.42
CA SER A 660 -79.50 -83.54 -46.70
C SER A 660 -80.34 -84.41 -45.74
N ASN A 661 -79.67 -85.07 -44.79
CA ASN A 661 -80.25 -86.05 -43.85
C ASN A 661 -80.05 -85.67 -42.37
N ASN A 662 -79.64 -84.44 -42.08
CA ASN A 662 -79.32 -83.95 -40.73
C ASN A 662 -78.17 -84.66 -39.98
N VAL A 663 -77.47 -85.60 -40.63
CA VAL A 663 -76.33 -86.35 -40.05
C VAL A 663 -75.01 -85.92 -40.68
N ASP A 664 -75.00 -85.72 -42.01
CA ASP A 664 -73.78 -85.37 -42.73
C ASP A 664 -73.42 -83.89 -42.56
N VAL A 665 -72.18 -83.57 -42.15
CA VAL A 665 -71.75 -82.20 -41.77
C VAL A 665 -70.57 -81.69 -42.58
N ALA A 666 -70.56 -80.40 -42.92
CA ALA A 666 -69.38 -79.71 -43.46
C ALA A 666 -68.76 -78.79 -42.40
N LEU A 667 -67.43 -78.79 -42.27
CA LEU A 667 -66.67 -77.98 -41.31
C LEU A 667 -65.99 -76.82 -42.02
N PHE A 668 -66.24 -75.61 -41.54
CA PHE A 668 -65.64 -74.37 -42.00
C PHE A 668 -64.56 -73.93 -41.01
N THR A 669 -63.42 -73.46 -41.50
CA THR A 669 -62.33 -72.88 -40.70
C THR A 669 -62.02 -71.48 -41.20
N ALA A 670 -62.12 -70.47 -40.34
CA ALA A 670 -61.72 -69.10 -40.61
C ALA A 670 -60.41 -68.78 -39.87
N GLN A 671 -59.45 -68.14 -40.54
CA GLN A 671 -58.26 -67.56 -39.94
C GLN A 671 -58.36 -66.03 -39.93
N VAL A 672 -58.29 -65.43 -38.75
CA VAL A 672 -58.40 -63.97 -38.56
C VAL A 672 -57.01 -63.36 -38.49
N LYS A 673 -56.78 -62.37 -39.34
CA LYS A 673 -55.54 -61.60 -39.42
C LYS A 673 -55.85 -60.12 -39.33
N ASP A 674 -54.87 -59.30 -38.96
CA ASP A 674 -54.97 -57.85 -39.10
C ASP A 674 -54.65 -57.39 -40.55
N VAL A 675 -54.64 -56.07 -40.78
CA VAL A 675 -54.29 -55.50 -42.09
C VAL A 675 -52.83 -55.80 -42.50
N ASN A 676 -51.95 -56.02 -41.53
CA ASN A 676 -50.53 -56.32 -41.73
C ASN A 676 -50.26 -57.84 -41.82
N GLY A 677 -51.30 -58.67 -41.73
CA GLY A 677 -51.21 -60.13 -41.84
C GLY A 677 -50.83 -60.83 -40.53
N ASN A 678 -50.78 -60.12 -39.40
CA ASN A 678 -50.54 -60.73 -38.10
C ASN A 678 -51.74 -61.55 -37.66
N LEU A 679 -51.50 -62.74 -37.10
CA LEU A 679 -52.54 -63.60 -36.56
C LEU A 679 -53.16 -62.95 -35.32
N LEU A 680 -54.49 -63.00 -35.25
CA LEU A 680 -55.24 -62.37 -34.17
C LEU A 680 -55.91 -63.43 -33.28
N PRO A 681 -55.31 -63.77 -32.12
CA PRO A 681 -55.94 -64.64 -31.14
C PRO A 681 -57.03 -63.91 -30.35
N GLY A 682 -58.03 -64.66 -29.87
CA GLY A 682 -59.10 -64.15 -29.00
C GLY A 682 -60.11 -63.24 -29.70
N VAL A 683 -60.22 -63.29 -31.03
CA VAL A 683 -61.18 -62.50 -31.82
C VAL A 683 -62.44 -63.32 -32.11
N ALA A 684 -63.61 -62.72 -31.94
CA ALA A 684 -64.89 -63.38 -32.21
C ALA A 684 -65.25 -63.40 -33.70
N VAL A 685 -65.76 -64.54 -34.18
CA VAL A 685 -66.27 -64.73 -35.55
C VAL A 685 -67.73 -65.16 -35.50
N SER A 686 -68.57 -64.42 -36.22
CA SER A 686 -69.98 -64.72 -36.44
C SER A 686 -70.18 -65.48 -37.76
N TRP A 687 -71.10 -66.44 -37.76
CA TRP A 687 -71.34 -67.36 -38.88
C TRP A 687 -72.80 -67.28 -39.31
N GLN A 688 -73.07 -67.25 -40.61
CA GLN A 688 -74.42 -67.26 -41.17
C GLN A 688 -74.50 -68.22 -42.36
N THR A 689 -75.68 -68.77 -42.62
CA THR A 689 -75.95 -69.61 -43.79
C THR A 689 -77.30 -69.25 -44.39
N ASP A 690 -77.43 -69.35 -45.70
CA ASP A 690 -78.72 -69.15 -46.41
C ASP A 690 -79.61 -70.39 -46.36
N LYS A 691 -79.02 -71.58 -46.18
CA LYS A 691 -79.70 -72.88 -46.10
C LYS A 691 -79.07 -73.76 -45.03
N GLY A 692 -79.90 -74.56 -44.37
CA GLY A 692 -79.47 -75.39 -43.24
C GLY A 692 -79.18 -74.57 -41.97
N VAL A 693 -78.41 -75.15 -41.07
CA VAL A 693 -77.99 -74.53 -39.80
C VAL A 693 -76.47 -74.55 -39.72
N VAL A 694 -75.87 -73.37 -39.56
CA VAL A 694 -74.45 -73.23 -39.24
C VAL A 694 -74.27 -72.94 -37.76
N THR A 695 -73.38 -73.67 -37.09
CA THR A 695 -73.10 -73.51 -35.66
C THR A 695 -71.60 -73.36 -35.45
N GLY A 696 -71.19 -72.24 -34.85
CA GLY A 696 -69.79 -72.04 -34.43
C GLY A 696 -69.40 -73.06 -33.37
N MET A 697 -68.24 -73.68 -33.54
CA MET A 697 -67.71 -74.68 -32.59
C MET A 697 -66.93 -74.02 -31.45
N ALA A 698 -66.37 -72.83 -31.68
CA ALA A 698 -65.73 -72.00 -30.66
C ALA A 698 -66.12 -70.52 -30.85
N PRO A 699 -66.26 -69.74 -29.76
CA PRO A 699 -66.67 -68.34 -29.83
C PRO A 699 -65.53 -67.39 -30.25
N LEU A 700 -64.27 -67.78 -30.04
CA LEU A 700 -63.08 -66.96 -30.27
C LEU A 700 -62.02 -67.73 -31.07
N THR A 701 -61.15 -66.99 -31.76
CA THR A 701 -59.96 -67.57 -32.40
C THR A 701 -58.93 -68.08 -31.40
N ASP A 702 -58.27 -69.18 -31.77
CA ASP A 702 -57.13 -69.75 -31.03
C ASP A 702 -55.84 -68.92 -31.21
N ASN A 703 -54.73 -69.39 -30.64
CA ASN A 703 -53.41 -68.75 -30.74
C ASN A 703 -52.88 -68.62 -32.18
N ASP A 704 -53.40 -69.43 -33.11
CA ASP A 704 -53.07 -69.38 -34.54
C ASP A 704 -54.07 -68.51 -35.33
N GLY A 705 -54.94 -67.78 -34.64
CA GLY A 705 -55.97 -66.93 -35.20
C GLY A 705 -57.11 -67.72 -35.86
N LYS A 706 -57.29 -69.01 -35.58
CA LYS A 706 -58.29 -69.87 -36.25
C LYS A 706 -59.53 -70.12 -35.41
N VAL A 707 -60.68 -70.28 -36.08
CA VAL A 707 -61.96 -70.66 -35.47
C VAL A 707 -62.80 -71.47 -36.45
N THR A 708 -63.59 -72.42 -35.96
CA THR A 708 -64.34 -73.37 -36.79
C THR A 708 -65.85 -73.31 -36.58
N ALA A 709 -66.61 -73.70 -37.61
CA ALA A 709 -68.07 -73.86 -37.57
C ALA A 709 -68.53 -75.09 -38.37
N GLN A 710 -69.68 -75.65 -38.03
CA GLN A 710 -70.28 -76.81 -38.71
C GLN A 710 -71.60 -76.44 -39.40
N LEU A 711 -71.83 -76.94 -40.61
CA LEU A 711 -73.09 -76.82 -41.36
C LEU A 711 -73.81 -78.17 -41.41
N LYS A 712 -75.11 -78.17 -41.12
CA LYS A 712 -76.06 -79.30 -41.26
C LYS A 712 -77.29 -78.90 -42.05
N ALA A 713 -77.89 -79.83 -42.81
CA ALA A 713 -79.10 -79.55 -43.58
C ALA A 713 -80.10 -80.73 -43.58
N ASP A 714 -81.39 -80.40 -43.62
CA ASP A 714 -82.53 -81.31 -43.74
C ASP A 714 -83.60 -80.66 -44.63
N ILE A 715 -83.87 -81.25 -45.78
CA ILE A 715 -84.76 -80.70 -46.82
C ILE A 715 -85.83 -81.75 -47.11
N PRO A 716 -87.11 -81.49 -46.78
CA PRO A 716 -88.21 -82.43 -47.01
C PRO A 716 -88.42 -82.74 -48.51
N GLY A 717 -88.69 -84.02 -48.81
CA GLY A 717 -88.76 -84.61 -50.16
C GLY A 717 -89.87 -84.14 -51.12
N SER A 718 -90.35 -82.90 -51.01
CA SER A 718 -91.27 -82.28 -51.98
C SER A 718 -90.67 -81.07 -52.72
N ALA A 719 -89.38 -80.78 -52.56
CA ALA A 719 -88.70 -79.69 -53.26
C ALA A 719 -87.98 -80.18 -54.52
N THR A 720 -88.49 -79.80 -55.69
CA THR A 720 -88.06 -80.23 -57.02
C THR A 720 -86.94 -79.34 -57.61
N SER A 721 -85.71 -79.38 -57.07
CA SER A 721 -84.55 -78.89 -57.83
C SER A 721 -83.26 -79.67 -57.52
N PRO A 722 -82.57 -80.24 -58.53
CA PRO A 722 -81.31 -80.98 -58.36
C PRO A 722 -80.08 -80.15 -57.92
N ASP A 723 -80.17 -78.82 -57.79
CA ASP A 723 -79.01 -77.91 -57.59
C ASP A 723 -79.11 -77.04 -56.32
N SER A 724 -79.49 -77.59 -55.16
CA SER A 724 -79.48 -76.81 -53.92
C SER A 724 -78.08 -76.67 -53.31
N VAL A 725 -77.50 -75.46 -53.39
CA VAL A 725 -76.23 -75.08 -52.74
C VAL A 725 -76.49 -74.23 -51.50
N ALA A 726 -75.76 -74.48 -50.40
CA ALA A 726 -75.71 -73.68 -49.18
C ALA A 726 -74.49 -72.76 -49.18
N ARG A 727 -74.72 -71.49 -48.85
CA ARG A 727 -73.72 -70.42 -48.78
C ARG A 727 -73.49 -70.02 -47.34
N VAL A 728 -72.29 -70.33 -46.83
CA VAL A 728 -71.87 -69.94 -45.49
C VAL A 728 -71.03 -68.68 -45.56
N THR A 729 -71.28 -67.73 -44.65
CA THR A 729 -70.46 -66.53 -44.51
C THR A 729 -69.89 -66.44 -43.09
N ALA A 730 -68.66 -65.93 -42.98
CA ALA A 730 -68.00 -65.66 -41.71
C ALA A 730 -67.67 -64.17 -41.61
N LYS A 731 -67.92 -63.56 -40.44
CA LYS A 731 -67.69 -62.13 -40.20
C LYS A 731 -67.05 -61.89 -38.85
N VAL A 732 -65.99 -61.08 -38.83
CA VAL A 732 -65.35 -60.53 -37.62
C VAL A 732 -65.87 -59.13 -37.36
N GLY A 733 -66.32 -58.87 -36.13
CA GLY A 733 -66.73 -57.53 -35.69
C GLY A 733 -67.68 -56.84 -36.66
N SER A 734 -67.33 -55.62 -37.10
CA SER A 734 -68.09 -54.83 -38.09
C SER A 734 -67.67 -55.08 -39.54
N ALA A 735 -66.66 -55.91 -39.82
CA ALA A 735 -66.13 -56.14 -41.16
C ALA A 735 -67.18 -56.67 -42.15
N THR A 736 -66.93 -56.54 -43.44
CA THR A 736 -67.76 -57.15 -44.49
C THR A 736 -67.75 -58.67 -44.33
N PRO A 737 -68.91 -59.36 -44.37
CA PRO A 737 -68.94 -60.82 -44.35
C PRO A 737 -68.13 -61.41 -45.49
N THR A 738 -67.29 -62.40 -45.19
CA THR A 738 -66.52 -63.15 -46.18
C THR A 738 -67.27 -64.42 -46.53
N ASN A 739 -67.51 -64.65 -47.82
CA ASN A 739 -68.18 -65.85 -48.31
C ASN A 739 -67.22 -67.03 -48.26
N ALA A 740 -67.68 -68.15 -47.68
CA ALA A 740 -67.00 -69.42 -47.77
C ALA A 740 -67.26 -70.06 -49.15
N PRO A 741 -66.49 -71.11 -49.51
CA PRO A 741 -66.83 -71.94 -50.66
C PRO A 741 -68.22 -72.57 -50.51
N ASP A 742 -68.95 -72.63 -51.63
CA ASP A 742 -70.30 -73.18 -51.76
C ASP A 742 -70.35 -74.69 -51.44
N VAL A 743 -71.41 -75.16 -50.75
CA VAL A 743 -71.61 -76.59 -50.39
C VAL A 743 -72.92 -77.14 -50.97
N ALA A 744 -72.88 -78.23 -51.76
CA ALA A 744 -74.06 -78.83 -52.39
C ALA A 744 -74.87 -79.81 -51.47
N LEU A 745 -76.21 -79.89 -51.64
CA LEU A 745 -77.17 -80.72 -50.86
C LEU A 745 -77.96 -81.72 -51.77
N VAL A 746 -78.13 -83.03 -51.41
CA VAL A 746 -78.62 -84.15 -52.31
C VAL A 746 -79.76 -85.08 -51.71
N VAL A 747 -80.67 -85.72 -52.52
CA VAL A 747 -81.98 -86.46 -52.19
C VAL A 747 -82.20 -87.93 -52.83
N PRO A 748 -83.04 -88.93 -52.32
CA PRO A 748 -83.18 -90.40 -52.81
C PRO A 748 -84.56 -91.02 -53.47
N PRO A 749 -84.66 -92.26 -54.15
CA PRO A 749 -85.83 -92.89 -54.99
C PRO A 749 -86.80 -94.15 -54.54
N GLN A 750 -87.93 -94.64 -55.26
CA GLN A 750 -89.12 -95.61 -54.84
C GLN A 750 -89.98 -96.60 -55.88
N SER A 751 -90.84 -97.67 -55.52
CA SER A 751 -91.58 -98.78 -56.36
C SER A 751 -93.11 -99.30 -56.10
N TYR A 752 -93.88 -100.07 -56.98
CA TYR A 752 -95.39 -100.49 -56.91
C TYR A 752 -95.91 -101.95 -57.35
N ARG A 753 -97.13 -102.48 -56.94
CA ARG A 753 -97.67 -103.91 -57.07
C ARG A 753 -99.17 -104.11 -57.58
N GLY A 754 -99.56 -105.20 -58.31
CA GLY A 754 -100.95 -105.47 -58.89
C GLY A 754 -101.67 -106.84 -58.53
N THR A 755 -102.94 -107.07 -58.95
CA THR A 755 -103.89 -108.17 -58.53
C THR A 755 -103.94 -109.50 -59.38
N ASP A 756 -104.41 -110.63 -58.80
CA ASP A 756 -104.29 -112.06 -59.24
C ASP A 756 -105.56 -112.67 -59.95
N ILE A 757 -105.46 -113.61 -60.94
CA ILE A 757 -106.62 -114.24 -61.69
C ILE A 757 -106.40 -115.72 -62.18
N THR A 758 -107.45 -116.58 -62.24
CA THR A 758 -107.45 -118.03 -62.65
C THR A 758 -108.31 -118.35 -63.91
N TYR A 759 -107.97 -119.33 -64.79
CA TYR A 759 -108.72 -119.70 -66.04
C TYR A 759 -108.80 -121.22 -66.42
N THR A 760 -109.91 -121.66 -67.07
CA THR A 760 -110.13 -122.95 -67.80
C THR A 760 -110.83 -122.69 -69.15
N THR A 761 -110.45 -123.36 -70.25
CA THR A 761 -110.78 -122.98 -71.65
C THR A 761 -111.99 -123.68 -72.29
N THR A 762 -112.92 -122.88 -72.86
CA THR A 762 -113.55 -123.05 -74.20
C THR A 762 -114.05 -121.65 -74.68
N ASP A 763 -113.50 -121.15 -75.81
CA ASP A 763 -113.74 -119.90 -76.59
C ASP A 763 -113.16 -118.50 -76.17
N ALA A 764 -112.41 -117.88 -77.12
CA ALA A 764 -111.85 -116.50 -77.29
C ALA A 764 -110.86 -115.89 -76.25
N PRO A 765 -109.87 -115.05 -76.65
CA PRO A 765 -108.80 -114.53 -75.75
C PRO A 765 -109.30 -113.54 -74.67
N LYS A 766 -108.74 -113.59 -73.45
CA LYS A 766 -109.12 -112.76 -72.29
C LYS A 766 -107.90 -112.08 -71.62
N SER A 767 -108.05 -110.87 -71.06
CA SER A 767 -106.96 -110.03 -70.49
C SER A 767 -107.21 -109.58 -69.03
N ALA A 768 -106.17 -109.42 -68.21
CA ALA A 768 -106.20 -108.87 -66.84
C ALA A 768 -105.77 -107.38 -66.82
N GLN A 769 -106.42 -106.52 -66.02
CA GLN A 769 -106.17 -105.06 -66.02
C GLN A 769 -105.67 -104.54 -64.66
N MET A 770 -104.82 -103.51 -64.69
CA MET A 770 -104.32 -102.74 -63.53
C MET A 770 -104.42 -101.24 -63.82
N THR A 771 -105.09 -100.48 -62.97
CA THR A 771 -105.21 -99.02 -63.10
C THR A 771 -104.16 -98.32 -62.24
N ILE A 772 -103.29 -97.51 -62.86
CA ILE A 772 -102.34 -96.62 -62.17
C ILE A 772 -102.88 -95.19 -62.25
N SER A 773 -103.16 -94.57 -61.10
CA SER A 773 -103.75 -93.21 -61.00
C SER A 773 -102.81 -92.23 -60.29
N GLY A 774 -102.89 -90.93 -60.62
CA GLY A 774 -102.26 -89.85 -59.83
C GLY A 774 -100.80 -89.52 -60.17
N ARG A 775 -100.31 -89.92 -61.34
CA ARG A 775 -98.96 -89.56 -61.84
C ARG A 775 -99.08 -88.76 -63.13
N THR A 776 -98.28 -87.70 -63.27
CA THR A 776 -98.19 -86.90 -64.49
C THR A 776 -96.86 -87.18 -65.20
N GLY A 777 -96.85 -87.12 -66.54
CA GLY A 777 -95.66 -87.34 -67.36
C GLY A 777 -95.60 -88.70 -68.07
N THR A 778 -94.56 -88.88 -68.90
CA THR A 778 -94.37 -90.03 -69.79
C THR A 778 -93.36 -91.03 -69.23
N VAL A 779 -93.52 -92.30 -69.58
CA VAL A 779 -92.70 -93.42 -69.08
C VAL A 779 -91.25 -93.32 -69.60
N PRO A 780 -90.21 -93.66 -68.80
CA PRO A 780 -88.79 -93.38 -69.12
C PRO A 780 -88.16 -94.35 -70.14
N GLY A 781 -88.78 -94.55 -71.30
CA GLY A 781 -88.26 -95.36 -72.41
C GLY A 781 -88.26 -96.87 -72.20
N SER A 782 -88.27 -97.36 -70.95
CA SER A 782 -88.52 -98.78 -70.64
C SER A 782 -89.13 -98.94 -69.25
N ILE A 783 -89.92 -99.99 -69.08
CA ILE A 783 -90.46 -100.41 -67.78
C ILE A 783 -90.08 -101.85 -67.48
N LYS A 784 -89.99 -102.17 -66.20
CA LYS A 784 -89.83 -103.56 -65.76
C LYS A 784 -91.18 -104.09 -65.27
N VAL A 785 -91.67 -105.11 -65.96
CA VAL A 785 -92.91 -105.83 -65.68
C VAL A 785 -92.56 -107.19 -65.12
N LYS A 786 -93.01 -107.52 -63.92
CA LYS A 786 -92.74 -108.81 -63.28
C LYS A 786 -94.03 -109.63 -63.25
N VAL A 787 -94.02 -110.89 -63.70
CA VAL A 787 -95.22 -111.76 -63.84
C VAL A 787 -94.92 -113.19 -63.35
N THR A 788 -95.90 -113.87 -62.74
CA THR A 788 -95.84 -115.28 -62.26
C THR A 788 -96.97 -116.12 -62.86
N ILE A 789 -96.69 -117.31 -63.41
CA ILE A 789 -97.66 -118.17 -64.14
C ILE A 789 -97.52 -119.67 -63.76
N THR A 790 -98.61 -120.44 -63.94
CA THR A 790 -98.72 -121.91 -63.78
C THR A 790 -99.31 -122.58 -65.02
N SER A 791 -98.64 -123.61 -65.55
CA SER A 791 -99.15 -124.46 -66.64
C SER A 791 -98.71 -125.93 -66.46
N PRO A 792 -99.60 -126.92 -66.66
CA PRO A 792 -99.25 -128.34 -66.61
C PRO A 792 -98.73 -128.93 -67.93
N ASN A 793 -98.79 -128.23 -69.08
CA ASN A 793 -98.36 -128.76 -70.39
C ASN A 793 -97.46 -127.75 -71.12
N THR A 794 -96.28 -128.17 -71.58
CA THR A 794 -95.17 -127.26 -71.92
C THR A 794 -95.20 -126.65 -73.33
N SER A 795 -96.37 -126.31 -73.89
CA SER A 795 -96.47 -125.69 -75.23
C SER A 795 -97.05 -124.26 -75.20
N LEU A 796 -96.14 -123.28 -75.12
CA LEU A 796 -96.15 -121.86 -75.54
C LEU A 796 -97.47 -121.05 -75.50
N ALA A 797 -97.68 -120.29 -74.41
CA ALA A 797 -98.51 -119.08 -74.40
C ALA A 797 -97.67 -117.79 -74.47
N TRP A 798 -98.16 -116.78 -75.19
CA TRP A 798 -97.51 -115.46 -75.35
C TRP A 798 -98.15 -114.41 -74.44
N PHE A 799 -97.37 -113.45 -73.93
CA PHE A 799 -97.90 -112.31 -73.16
C PHE A 799 -97.67 -111.00 -73.88
N SER A 800 -98.58 -110.06 -73.66
CA SER A 800 -98.42 -108.69 -74.09
C SER A 800 -98.83 -107.75 -72.97
N ILE A 801 -98.12 -106.64 -72.80
CA ILE A 801 -98.62 -105.54 -71.99
C ILE A 801 -99.28 -104.51 -72.89
N VAL A 802 -100.53 -104.20 -72.60
CA VAL A 802 -101.30 -103.17 -73.27
C VAL A 802 -101.17 -101.91 -72.42
N ALA A 803 -100.57 -100.87 -72.98
CA ALA A 803 -100.47 -99.58 -72.31
C ALA A 803 -101.85 -98.85 -72.30
N PRO A 804 -102.03 -97.79 -71.50
CA PRO A 804 -103.31 -97.09 -71.40
C PRO A 804 -103.83 -96.49 -72.70
N ASN A 805 -102.97 -96.31 -73.70
CA ASN A 805 -103.33 -95.93 -75.07
C ASN A 805 -103.87 -97.11 -75.91
N ASN A 806 -104.12 -98.27 -75.30
CA ASN A 806 -104.52 -99.52 -75.93
C ASN A 806 -103.53 -100.10 -76.95
N VAL A 807 -102.30 -99.60 -77.02
CA VAL A 807 -101.24 -100.22 -77.85
C VAL A 807 -100.68 -101.42 -77.12
N GLU A 808 -100.66 -102.57 -77.79
CA GLU A 808 -100.19 -103.85 -77.27
C GLU A 808 -98.69 -104.02 -77.57
N TYR A 809 -97.89 -104.24 -76.52
CA TYR A 809 -96.45 -104.47 -76.61
C TYR A 809 -96.14 -105.91 -76.23
N MET A 810 -95.78 -106.71 -77.23
CA MET A 810 -95.47 -108.13 -77.06
C MET A 810 -94.27 -108.36 -76.15
N VAL A 811 -94.39 -109.37 -75.30
CA VAL A 811 -93.32 -109.91 -74.45
C VAL A 811 -92.96 -111.30 -75.00
N LYS A 812 -91.83 -111.41 -75.72
CA LYS A 812 -91.38 -112.64 -76.42
C LYS A 812 -90.86 -113.70 -75.41
N PRO A 813 -91.25 -115.00 -75.51
CA PRO A 813 -90.89 -116.03 -74.53
C PRO A 813 -89.48 -116.61 -74.76
N MET A 814 -88.84 -117.06 -73.67
CA MET A 814 -87.66 -117.93 -73.68
C MET A 814 -87.92 -119.21 -72.86
N GLY A 815 -87.94 -120.35 -73.55
CA GLY A 815 -87.65 -121.70 -73.01
C GLY A 815 -88.74 -122.38 -72.17
N THR A 816 -88.79 -123.72 -72.28
CA THR A 816 -89.77 -124.67 -71.70
C THR A 816 -90.03 -124.47 -70.19
N ALA A 817 -91.31 -124.45 -69.79
CA ALA A 817 -91.80 -124.05 -68.46
C ALA A 817 -91.57 -125.10 -67.34
N GLN A 818 -91.26 -124.61 -66.14
CA GLN A 818 -91.42 -125.33 -64.86
C GLN A 818 -92.72 -124.85 -64.18
N PRO A 819 -93.35 -125.66 -63.30
CA PRO A 819 -94.59 -125.28 -62.64
C PRO A 819 -94.31 -124.16 -61.60
N GLU A 820 -94.99 -123.01 -61.71
CA GLU A 820 -94.87 -121.81 -60.84
C GLU A 820 -93.53 -121.01 -60.93
N ALA A 821 -93.37 -120.12 -61.92
CA ALA A 821 -92.18 -119.24 -61.99
C ALA A 821 -92.50 -117.74 -62.15
N GLU A 822 -91.90 -116.88 -61.30
CA GLU A 822 -91.91 -115.42 -61.42
C GLU A 822 -90.75 -114.96 -62.34
N LYS A 823 -91.06 -114.17 -63.37
CA LYS A 823 -90.07 -113.59 -64.29
C LYS A 823 -90.27 -112.08 -64.40
N THR A 824 -89.15 -111.34 -64.47
CA THR A 824 -89.16 -109.90 -64.80
C THR A 824 -88.77 -109.70 -66.25
N TYR A 825 -89.59 -108.94 -66.95
CA TYR A 825 -89.42 -108.57 -68.34
C TYR A 825 -89.22 -107.07 -68.41
N THR A 826 -88.21 -106.65 -69.17
CA THR A 826 -88.06 -105.25 -69.53
C THR A 826 -88.83 -105.04 -70.83
N VAL A 827 -89.81 -104.14 -70.80
CA VAL A 827 -90.57 -103.72 -71.97
C VAL A 827 -90.11 -102.32 -72.34
N THR A 828 -89.49 -102.20 -73.51
CA THR A 828 -89.10 -100.90 -74.06
C THR A 828 -90.34 -100.25 -74.69
N LEU A 829 -90.62 -99.02 -74.27
CA LEU A 829 -91.78 -98.25 -74.71
C LEU A 829 -91.28 -96.99 -75.45
N PRO A 830 -91.85 -96.62 -76.60
CA PRO A 830 -91.54 -95.35 -77.25
C PRO A 830 -91.79 -94.17 -76.32
N SER A 831 -91.01 -93.10 -76.48
CA SER A 831 -91.24 -91.84 -75.77
C SER A 831 -92.67 -91.33 -76.02
N GLY A 832 -93.40 -90.98 -74.96
CA GLY A 832 -94.75 -90.42 -75.06
C GLY A 832 -95.86 -91.22 -74.37
N VAL A 833 -95.60 -92.47 -73.96
CA VAL A 833 -96.60 -93.28 -73.25
C VAL A 833 -96.83 -92.74 -71.84
N SER A 834 -98.08 -92.46 -71.46
CA SER A 834 -98.44 -91.90 -70.14
C SER A 834 -98.11 -92.88 -69.00
N LYS A 835 -97.52 -92.38 -67.90
CA LYS A 835 -97.30 -93.15 -66.67
C LYS A 835 -98.63 -93.53 -65.98
N SER A 836 -99.68 -92.74 -66.19
CA SER A 836 -100.98 -92.92 -65.55
C SER A 836 -102.01 -93.43 -66.56
N GLY A 837 -102.85 -94.37 -66.13
CA GLY A 837 -103.92 -94.99 -66.90
C GLY A 837 -104.03 -96.51 -66.65
N VAL A 838 -104.93 -97.17 -67.37
CA VAL A 838 -105.17 -98.62 -67.22
C VAL A 838 -104.18 -99.42 -68.06
N TRP A 839 -103.22 -100.07 -67.42
CA TRP A 839 -102.31 -101.02 -68.04
C TRP A 839 -102.92 -102.41 -68.00
N LYS A 840 -102.84 -103.19 -69.08
CA LYS A 840 -103.41 -104.55 -69.11
C LYS A 840 -102.34 -105.56 -69.46
N LEU A 841 -102.42 -106.74 -68.87
CA LEU A 841 -101.65 -107.90 -69.28
C LEU A 841 -102.58 -108.86 -70.04
N LYS A 842 -102.25 -109.15 -71.29
CA LYS A 842 -103.02 -110.02 -72.18
C LYS A 842 -102.23 -111.29 -72.50
N MET A 843 -102.91 -112.43 -72.60
CA MET A 843 -102.34 -113.75 -72.88
C MET A 843 -103.14 -114.43 -73.99
N ASP A 844 -102.46 -115.01 -74.98
CA ASP A 844 -103.07 -115.74 -76.11
C ASP A 844 -102.50 -117.19 -76.16
N ASP A 845 -103.39 -118.21 -76.25
CA ASP A 845 -103.08 -119.66 -76.33
C ASP A 845 -103.57 -120.24 -77.67
N THR A 846 -102.78 -121.09 -78.33
CA THR A 846 -102.99 -121.57 -79.71
C THR A 846 -103.21 -123.08 -79.86
N ASN A 847 -103.31 -123.87 -78.79
CA ASN A 847 -103.40 -125.34 -78.88
C ASN A 847 -104.81 -125.90 -78.60
N SER A 848 -105.35 -126.75 -79.49
CA SER A 848 -106.77 -127.16 -79.54
C SER A 848 -107.16 -128.44 -78.78
N ASN A 849 -106.34 -128.94 -77.84
CA ASN A 849 -106.68 -130.11 -77.02
C ASN A 849 -106.71 -129.77 -75.52
N ASN A 850 -107.88 -130.01 -74.91
CA ASN A 850 -108.35 -129.53 -73.61
C ASN A 850 -107.40 -129.80 -72.40
N SER A 851 -106.69 -128.78 -71.90
CA SER A 851 -106.06 -128.69 -70.55
C SER A 851 -105.82 -127.20 -70.16
N SER A 852 -105.85 -126.83 -68.87
CA SER A 852 -106.01 -125.44 -68.33
C SER A 852 -104.75 -124.77 -67.72
N GLU A 853 -104.46 -123.48 -68.03
CA GLU A 853 -103.34 -122.63 -67.49
C GLU A 853 -103.80 -121.42 -66.62
N HIS A 854 -102.95 -120.86 -65.72
CA HIS A 854 -103.29 -119.73 -64.80
C HIS A 854 -102.17 -118.67 -64.60
N ILE A 855 -102.49 -117.36 -64.47
CA ILE A 855 -101.53 -116.26 -64.13
C ILE A 855 -101.72 -115.82 -62.67
N LEU A 856 -100.71 -116.07 -61.83
CA LEU A 856 -100.82 -115.85 -60.38
C LEU A 856 -100.62 -114.39 -59.97
N LYS A 857 -99.59 -113.65 -60.41
CA LYS A 857 -99.25 -112.28 -59.93
C LYS A 857 -98.52 -111.42 -60.97
N TRP A 858 -98.69 -110.08 -60.96
CA TRP A 858 -97.81 -109.17 -61.72
C TRP A 858 -97.66 -107.71 -61.22
N ASN A 859 -96.51 -107.06 -61.50
CA ASN A 859 -96.12 -105.69 -61.04
C ASN A 859 -95.39 -104.85 -62.12
N ILE A 860 -95.42 -103.51 -61.98
CA ILE A 860 -94.65 -102.55 -62.81
C ILE A 860 -93.82 -101.61 -61.92
N THR A 861 -92.53 -101.40 -62.24
CA THR A 861 -91.66 -100.36 -61.62
C THR A 861 -91.32 -99.26 -62.64
N LEU A 862 -91.40 -97.99 -62.20
CA LEU A 862 -91.33 -96.76 -63.03
C LEU A 862 -90.09 -95.90 -62.79
#